data_AF-A0A1D9P8X4-F1
#
_entry.id   AF-A0A1D9P8X4-F1
#
_cell.length_a   1.000
_cell.length_b   1.000
_cell.length_c   1.000
_cell.angle_alpha   90.00
_cell.angle_beta   90.00
_cell.angle_gamma   90.00
#
_symmetry.space_group_name_H-M   'P 1'
#
loop_
_entity.id
_entity.type
_entity.pdbx_description
1 polymer ?
#
loop_
_entity_poly.entity_id
_entity_poly.type
_entity_poly.pdbx_seq_one_letter_code
_entity_poly.pdbx_strand_id
1 'polypeptide(L)'
;MSLKLILEKLDLLEKDGLIYFSDIEEDKIKNFANRVKESLIKIKPDACFCINNEPLILFFENPENLEILQKQIWNFNQSPAIIIKQNNQWIVKNGFKLLEGNKELETLAESNDILDFEYFKIITGETWEKYKSKFENKNRVDYFLLKNIEDARNLLTSKDKGNLHPKIANSLIGRVIFIRYLIDRKVELKSYKILQKEDFYNLLSESEKAYNFFKQVRNDFNGNLFPLKYEINNILIHENDFVNDNHLELIISLLKGDNLKNGITQVSLFDIYDFSIIPIEFISNVYEKFIGVENQATQGAYYTPLFLVDYIQQQTVTKYFQDNPSEYNCKVLDPSCGSGIFLVETLRQIITQYQRINPDFHTDESYEKYKNTLKKLLQDNIFGIDKDENAINVAIFSLYITLLDYLTPRSIVGFKFPILINSNFFADDFFNKNGDYNITLKNNHFQFILGNPPWATKHNKEKQLFEKYIESRKIEEQSNLEIENREIAEAFLVRVSDFNFEQCAFIITSKILYKISRKKEKKGVFRKYFLSRFKISQVFELSSVRHQVFDKSNDKAVAPATILFFSKSDNIEENRKNIITHISLKPNLFFETFKLMVIEKYDYKELLQSYFIDEDWIWKVLVYGNILDYHFIKRLKTNKSIYDYISDPSHFIFGKGISIGGGDKNPIVEHQKIKYSIDSKNKGLKPFDISYSNNFLSDYEFVHRQRKLELFKNPVLLVGKGISNSFMAKSAISYDDVIYTDAITGIKPLDEKGFSIINILLALFNSELFSYFLVLTNSSIGIEREQSHDKDDKFSVPLIESNNIEFKTKINQISKLIIEENEITFETFRKQEIKNEIAVLKNKINNAIYNLYDLSITEKDLVNYNNTVTIPLLKGTDVKKKNVSKKIAYKESVLEDYAQVFINHFGNRFNSDNKYFEVEILYSNHTILMKFKVIPQASKEKKKILWKKEGDKELLKNISNLSFENLSNNLFMQKDVKGFEEDFFYIAKPNQYKSWHPALSYLDLAEFIDALHNPKKIGNE
;
A
#
# COMPACT_ATOMS: atom_id res chain seq x y z
N MET A 1 2.33 16.21 39.01
CA MET A 1 1.74 16.93 37.85
C MET A 1 0.46 16.21 37.45
N SER A 2 -0.68 16.89 37.35
CA SER A 2 -1.98 16.29 36.96
C SER A 2 -2.07 16.02 35.46
N LEU A 3 -3.08 15.26 35.00
CA LEU A 3 -3.32 15.03 33.57
C LEU A 3 -3.42 16.34 32.77
N LYS A 4 -4.18 17.32 33.26
CA LYS A 4 -4.31 18.64 32.61
C LYS A 4 -2.95 19.33 32.42
N LEU A 5 -2.10 19.33 33.45
CA LEU A 5 -0.79 19.97 33.39
C LEU A 5 0.17 19.28 32.42
N ILE A 6 0.11 17.95 32.27
CA ILE A 6 0.94 17.26 31.27
C ILE A 6 0.43 17.51 29.85
N LEU A 7 -0.88 17.57 29.64
CA LEU A 7 -1.46 17.91 28.33
C LEU A 7 -1.11 19.34 27.91
N GLU A 8 -1.14 20.31 28.83
CA GLU A 8 -0.66 21.68 28.58
C GLU A 8 0.84 21.70 28.26
N LYS A 9 1.66 20.96 29.02
CA LYS A 9 3.12 20.87 28.77
C LYS A 9 3.45 20.31 27.39
N LEU A 10 2.64 19.39 26.88
CA LEU A 10 2.81 18.77 25.56
C LEU A 10 2.11 19.55 24.43
N ASP A 11 1.48 20.68 24.73
CA ASP A 11 0.64 21.46 23.80
C ASP A 11 -0.46 20.61 23.14
N LEU A 12 -1.04 19.66 23.88
CA LEU A 12 -2.11 18.78 23.41
C LEU A 12 -3.50 19.24 23.89
N LEU A 13 -3.55 20.11 24.89
CA LEU A 13 -4.81 20.65 25.40
C LEU A 13 -5.56 21.38 24.27
N GLU A 14 -6.86 21.11 24.12
CA GLU A 14 -7.74 21.73 23.11
C GLU A 14 -7.33 21.47 21.64
N LYS A 15 -6.36 20.58 21.38
CA LYS A 15 -5.99 20.21 20.00
C LYS A 15 -6.95 19.17 19.43
N ASP A 16 -7.17 19.27 18.13
CA ASP A 16 -7.85 18.24 17.36
C ASP A 16 -7.13 16.89 17.52
N GLY A 17 -7.91 15.86 17.90
CA GLY A 17 -7.43 14.50 18.13
C GLY A 17 -7.26 14.11 19.61
N LEU A 18 -7.27 15.08 20.55
CA LEU A 18 -7.37 14.75 21.96
C LEU A 18 -8.80 14.35 22.32
N ILE A 19 -8.95 13.16 22.91
CA ILE A 19 -10.23 12.57 23.27
C ILE A 19 -10.18 12.15 24.74
N TYR A 20 -11.20 12.53 25.52
CA TYR A 20 -11.33 12.07 26.91
C TYR A 20 -12.16 10.79 26.99
N PHE A 21 -11.92 9.99 28.04
CA PHE A 21 -12.65 8.74 28.25
C PHE A 21 -14.17 8.91 28.26
N SER A 22 -14.66 9.97 28.89
CA SER A 22 -16.09 10.29 28.98
C SER A 22 -16.74 10.42 27.60
N ASP A 23 -16.01 10.95 26.61
CA ASP A 23 -16.53 11.10 25.25
C ASP A 23 -16.58 9.76 24.50
N ILE A 24 -15.68 8.83 24.83
CA ILE A 24 -15.70 7.45 24.32
C ILE A 24 -16.89 6.69 24.93
N GLU A 25 -17.08 6.82 26.25
CA GLU A 25 -18.15 6.14 27.00
C GLU A 25 -19.55 6.60 26.57
N GLU A 26 -19.72 7.90 26.35
CA GLU A 26 -20.98 8.50 25.91
C GLU A 26 -21.25 8.37 24.39
N ASP A 27 -20.40 7.63 23.66
CA ASP A 27 -20.50 7.46 22.19
C ASP A 27 -20.55 8.79 21.41
N LYS A 28 -19.85 9.81 21.91
CA LYS A 28 -19.77 11.12 21.25
C LYS A 28 -18.83 11.11 20.03
N ILE A 29 -18.10 10.02 19.83
CA ILE A 29 -17.04 9.88 18.82
C ILE A 29 -17.47 8.91 17.74
N LYS A 30 -17.85 9.44 16.58
CA LYS A 30 -18.46 8.66 15.49
C LYS A 30 -17.47 7.87 14.64
N ASN A 31 -16.17 8.10 14.79
CA ASN A 31 -15.20 7.74 13.75
C ASN A 31 -14.18 6.65 14.13
N PHE A 32 -14.19 6.15 15.37
CA PHE A 32 -13.41 4.96 15.70
C PHE A 32 -13.99 3.74 14.98
N ALA A 33 -13.13 2.82 14.53
CA ALA A 33 -13.60 1.48 14.21
C ALA A 33 -14.20 0.85 15.49
N ASN A 34 -15.36 0.19 15.37
CA ASN A 34 -16.10 -0.31 16.54
C ASN A 34 -15.25 -1.18 17.47
N ARG A 35 -14.36 -2.02 16.89
CA ARG A 35 -13.41 -2.83 17.65
C ARG A 35 -12.43 -2.03 18.51
N VAL A 36 -11.97 -0.87 18.04
CA VAL A 36 -11.05 0.02 18.77
C VAL A 36 -11.78 0.58 19.98
N LYS A 37 -13.01 1.06 19.75
CA LYS A 37 -13.88 1.60 20.81
C LYS A 37 -14.19 0.56 21.88
N GLU A 38 -14.58 -0.65 21.49
CA GLU A 38 -14.87 -1.76 22.42
C GLU A 38 -13.66 -2.11 23.30
N SER A 39 -12.45 -2.10 22.74
CA SER A 39 -11.21 -2.31 23.49
C SER A 39 -10.88 -1.15 24.43
N LEU A 40 -11.04 0.10 24.00
CA LEU A 40 -10.80 1.28 24.84
C LEU A 40 -11.75 1.33 26.05
N ILE A 41 -13.01 0.91 25.90
CA ILE A 41 -13.98 0.79 27.01
C ILE A 41 -13.49 -0.23 28.07
N LYS A 42 -12.78 -1.28 27.66
CA LYS A 42 -12.21 -2.28 28.57
C LYS A 42 -10.93 -1.80 29.25
N ILE A 43 -10.09 -1.06 28.52
CA ILE A 43 -8.78 -0.57 28.99
C ILE A 43 -8.92 0.66 29.89
N LYS A 44 -9.89 1.54 29.61
CA LYS A 44 -10.21 2.76 30.37
C LYS A 44 -9.04 3.76 30.52
N PRO A 45 -8.44 4.26 29.42
CA PRO A 45 -7.49 5.36 29.49
C PRO A 45 -8.18 6.65 29.95
N ASP A 46 -7.52 7.53 30.70
CA ASP A 46 -8.10 8.82 31.10
C ASP A 46 -8.32 9.76 29.89
N ALA A 47 -7.41 9.69 28.93
CA ALA A 47 -7.49 10.35 27.63
C ALA A 47 -6.69 9.58 26.58
N CYS A 48 -6.96 9.82 25.30
CA CYS A 48 -6.11 9.39 24.21
C CYS A 48 -5.88 10.52 23.21
N PHE A 49 -4.69 10.54 22.59
CA PHE A 49 -4.41 11.40 21.46
C PHE A 49 -4.38 10.56 20.19
N CYS A 50 -5.24 10.93 19.24
CA CYS A 50 -5.49 10.18 18.02
C CYS A 50 -5.02 10.96 16.79
N ILE A 51 -4.46 10.23 15.83
CA ILE A 51 -4.27 10.71 14.46
C ILE A 51 -5.06 9.76 13.57
N ASN A 52 -5.89 10.30 12.67
CA ASN A 52 -6.78 9.52 11.81
C ASN A 52 -7.72 8.57 12.55
N ASN A 53 -8.27 9.01 13.69
CA ASN A 53 -9.08 8.16 14.57
C ASN A 53 -8.36 6.87 15.03
N GLU A 54 -7.03 6.84 14.97
CA GLU A 54 -6.23 5.76 15.53
C GLU A 54 -5.57 6.27 16.81
N PRO A 55 -5.77 5.59 17.95
CA PRO A 55 -5.24 6.04 19.24
C PRO A 55 -3.73 5.81 19.29
N LEU A 56 -2.95 6.87 19.04
CA LEU A 56 -1.49 6.78 19.04
C LEU A 56 -0.88 6.88 20.44
N ILE A 57 -1.52 7.66 21.31
CA ILE A 57 -1.06 7.88 22.68
C ILE A 57 -2.21 7.64 23.65
N LEU A 58 -2.00 6.80 24.65
CA LEU A 58 -2.94 6.62 25.77
C LEU A 58 -2.38 7.25 27.05
N PHE A 59 -3.23 7.90 27.82
CA PHE A 59 -2.86 8.57 29.08
C PHE A 59 -3.48 7.85 30.29
N PHE A 60 -2.67 7.62 31.32
CA PHE A 60 -3.10 7.03 32.59
C PHE A 60 -2.50 7.79 33.79
N GLU A 61 -3.32 8.51 34.54
CA GLU A 61 -2.92 9.26 35.73
C GLU A 61 -2.88 8.37 36.98
N ASN A 62 -3.89 7.53 37.21
CA ASN A 62 -3.98 6.69 38.42
C ASN A 62 -4.45 5.26 38.10
N PRO A 63 -3.61 4.43 37.46
CA PRO A 63 -4.01 3.07 37.11
C PRO A 63 -4.20 2.19 38.35
N GLU A 64 -5.35 1.49 38.45
CA GLU A 64 -5.68 0.62 39.60
C GLU A 64 -4.69 -0.53 39.80
N ASN A 65 -4.32 -1.21 38.71
CA ASN A 65 -3.35 -2.30 38.72
C ASN A 65 -2.43 -2.22 37.49
N LEU A 66 -1.18 -1.83 37.71
CA LEU A 66 -0.18 -1.63 36.66
C LEU A 66 0.19 -2.90 35.90
N GLU A 67 0.20 -4.07 36.55
CA GLU A 67 0.56 -5.32 35.89
C GLU A 67 -0.54 -5.78 34.93
N ILE A 68 -1.80 -5.69 35.37
CA ILE A 68 -2.96 -6.01 34.53
C ILE A 68 -3.05 -5.03 33.36
N LEU A 69 -2.96 -3.73 33.62
CA LEU A 69 -3.05 -2.70 32.59
C LEU A 69 -2.00 -2.89 31.49
N GLN A 70 -0.75 -3.14 31.86
CA GLN A 70 0.34 -3.34 30.89
C GLN A 70 0.11 -4.55 29.99
N LYS A 71 -0.43 -5.65 30.53
CA LYS A 71 -0.85 -6.81 29.72
C LYS A 71 -2.00 -6.47 28.78
N GLN A 72 -3.01 -5.74 29.27
CA GLN A 72 -4.15 -5.32 28.45
C GLN A 72 -3.72 -4.42 27.28
N ILE A 73 -2.81 -3.48 27.53
CA ILE A 73 -2.24 -2.61 26.51
C ILE A 73 -1.47 -3.41 25.45
N TRP A 74 -0.66 -4.40 25.86
CA TRP A 74 0.04 -5.23 24.88
C TRP A 74 -0.93 -6.07 24.03
N ASN A 75 -1.99 -6.61 24.64
CA ASN A 75 -3.06 -7.30 23.92
C ASN A 75 -3.85 -6.36 22.99
N PHE A 76 -3.96 -5.07 23.32
CA PHE A 76 -4.61 -4.06 22.47
C PHE A 76 -3.87 -3.80 21.16
N ASN A 77 -2.53 -3.80 21.19
CA ASN A 77 -1.66 -3.79 20.00
C ASN A 77 -1.93 -2.69 18.95
N GLN A 78 -2.50 -1.56 19.36
CA GLN A 78 -2.81 -0.42 18.47
C GLN A 78 -2.02 0.84 18.85
N SER A 79 -1.88 1.15 20.14
CA SER A 79 -1.18 2.35 20.61
C SER A 79 0.33 2.13 20.78
N PRO A 80 1.21 2.84 20.03
CA PRO A 80 2.65 2.75 20.19
C PRO A 80 3.17 3.32 21.52
N ALA A 81 2.63 4.46 21.97
CA ALA A 81 3.14 5.18 23.13
C ALA A 81 2.08 5.27 24.24
N ILE A 82 2.49 5.01 25.47
CA ILE A 82 1.60 5.02 26.63
C ILE A 82 2.20 5.94 27.69
N ILE A 83 1.53 7.03 28.01
CA ILE A 83 1.98 8.01 29.00
C ILE A 83 1.32 7.67 30.33
N ILE A 84 2.10 7.09 31.25
CA ILE A 84 1.61 6.60 32.54
C ILE A 84 2.30 7.37 33.66
N LYS A 85 1.54 7.76 34.68
CA LYS A 85 2.09 8.34 35.91
C LYS A 85 2.46 7.22 36.89
N GLN A 86 3.74 7.15 37.25
CA GLN A 86 4.28 6.21 38.24
C GLN A 86 5.14 7.00 39.24
N ASN A 87 4.96 6.74 40.54
CA ASN A 87 5.74 7.41 41.61
C ASN A 87 5.76 8.96 41.47
N ASN A 88 4.61 9.56 41.09
CA ASN A 88 4.43 11.00 40.84
C ASN A 88 5.24 11.58 39.67
N GLN A 89 5.78 10.72 38.80
CA GLN A 89 6.49 11.06 37.58
C GLN A 89 5.77 10.50 36.36
N TRP A 90 5.80 11.22 35.24
CA TRP A 90 5.24 10.76 33.97
C TRP A 90 6.30 10.06 33.16
N ILE A 91 6.02 8.84 32.73
CA ILE A 91 6.90 8.03 31.88
C ILE A 91 6.17 7.61 30.62
N VAL A 92 6.92 7.37 29.55
CA VAL A 92 6.38 6.87 28.29
C VAL A 92 6.78 5.41 28.12
N LYS A 93 5.81 4.51 28.01
CA LYS A 93 5.99 3.08 27.76
C LYS A 93 5.71 2.74 26.29
N ASN A 94 6.35 1.68 25.80
CA ASN A 94 6.17 1.10 24.48
C ASN A 94 5.00 0.10 24.51
N GLY A 95 3.86 0.46 23.91
CA GLY A 95 2.67 -0.41 23.88
C GLY A 95 2.84 -1.69 23.07
N PHE A 96 3.89 -1.79 22.24
CA PHE A 96 4.13 -2.95 21.38
C PHE A 96 5.17 -3.93 21.93
N LYS A 97 5.74 -3.71 23.12
CA LYS A 97 6.81 -4.59 23.62
C LYS A 97 6.66 -4.89 25.11
N LEU A 98 6.39 -6.16 25.40
CA LEU A 98 6.42 -6.74 26.73
C LEU A 98 7.81 -7.34 27.01
N LEU A 99 8.37 -7.11 28.20
CA LEU A 99 9.67 -7.62 28.61
C LEU A 99 9.57 -9.07 29.15
N GLU A 100 10.50 -9.93 28.70
CA GLU A 100 10.60 -11.34 29.10
C GLU A 100 11.12 -11.45 30.55
N GLY A 101 10.21 -11.50 31.53
CA GLY A 101 10.54 -11.78 32.93
C GLY A 101 9.56 -11.18 33.94
N ASN A 102 9.25 -9.89 33.81
CA ASN A 102 8.37 -9.15 34.72
C ASN A 102 6.99 -8.83 34.12
N LYS A 103 6.75 -9.17 32.84
CA LYS A 103 5.50 -8.87 32.12
C LYS A 103 5.16 -7.36 32.12
N GLU A 104 6.18 -6.52 32.15
CA GLU A 104 6.06 -5.05 32.04
C GLU A 104 6.34 -4.58 30.60
N LEU A 105 5.79 -3.42 30.25
CA LEU A 105 6.09 -2.74 29.00
C LEU A 105 7.47 -2.07 29.06
N GLU A 106 8.21 -2.14 27.94
CA GLU A 106 9.49 -1.45 27.78
C GLU A 106 9.31 0.07 27.97
N THR A 107 10.20 0.71 28.74
CA THR A 107 10.22 2.19 28.82
C THR A 107 10.78 2.77 27.52
N LEU A 108 10.00 3.67 26.91
CA LEU A 108 10.34 4.36 25.67
C LEU A 108 11.03 5.70 25.94
N ALA A 109 10.54 6.46 26.92
CA ALA A 109 11.11 7.74 27.34
C ALA A 109 10.87 7.98 28.84
N GLU A 110 11.89 8.50 29.53
CA GLU A 110 11.80 8.92 30.93
C GLU A 110 11.21 10.34 31.05
N SER A 111 10.91 10.80 32.26
CA SER A 111 10.26 12.11 32.48
C SER A 111 11.00 13.31 31.89
N ASN A 112 12.33 13.23 31.74
CA ASN A 112 13.16 14.29 31.17
C ASN A 112 12.96 14.43 29.65
N ASP A 113 12.56 13.34 28.98
CA ASP A 113 12.44 13.25 27.53
C ASP A 113 10.97 13.34 27.06
N ILE A 114 10.02 13.58 27.96
CA ILE A 114 8.59 13.59 27.63
C ILE A 114 8.20 14.65 26.57
N LEU A 115 8.99 15.72 26.44
CA LEU A 115 8.84 16.74 25.39
C LEU A 115 9.16 16.23 23.98
N ASP A 116 9.63 14.99 23.84
CA ASP A 116 9.66 14.32 22.54
C ASP A 116 8.26 13.99 22.02
N PHE A 117 7.24 14.03 22.88
CA PHE A 117 5.82 13.80 22.55
C PHE A 117 5.01 15.11 22.58
N GLU A 118 5.64 16.26 22.34
CA GLU A 118 4.93 17.52 22.10
C GLU A 118 4.17 17.45 20.76
N TYR A 119 3.00 18.10 20.69
CA TYR A 119 2.09 18.07 19.54
C TYR A 119 2.81 18.23 18.18
N PHE A 120 3.72 19.21 18.08
CA PHE A 120 4.40 19.49 16.81
C PHE A 120 5.27 18.32 16.33
N LYS A 121 6.04 17.70 17.24
CA LYS A 121 6.90 16.56 16.92
C LYS A 121 6.09 15.33 16.52
N ILE A 122 4.90 15.19 17.12
CA ILE A 122 3.96 14.12 16.79
C ILE A 122 3.39 14.30 15.37
N ILE A 123 2.92 15.51 15.03
CA ILE A 123 2.25 15.80 13.75
C ILE A 123 3.24 15.89 12.57
N THR A 124 4.47 16.34 12.81
CA THR A 124 5.52 16.32 11.77
C THR A 124 6.24 14.98 11.66
N GLY A 125 6.03 14.11 12.65
CA GLY A 125 6.59 12.78 12.71
C GLY A 125 7.99 12.67 13.28
N GLU A 126 8.61 13.76 13.74
CA GLU A 126 9.92 13.74 14.41
C GLU A 126 9.96 12.74 15.58
N THR A 127 8.90 12.70 16.41
CA THR A 127 8.77 11.72 17.50
C THR A 127 8.90 10.30 16.97
N TRP A 128 8.15 10.00 15.90
CA TRP A 128 8.07 8.66 15.33
C TRP A 128 9.35 8.26 14.62
N GLU A 129 10.09 9.22 14.05
CA GLU A 129 11.40 8.97 13.45
C GLU A 129 12.42 8.60 14.53
N LYS A 130 12.43 9.36 15.64
CA LYS A 130 13.35 9.13 16.77
C LYS A 130 13.18 7.73 17.37
N TYR A 131 11.94 7.27 17.52
CA TYR A 131 11.62 5.99 18.16
C TYR A 131 11.31 4.84 17.18
N LYS A 132 11.45 5.04 15.86
CA LYS A 132 11.05 4.07 14.82
C LYS A 132 11.55 2.65 15.07
N SER A 133 12.81 2.50 15.49
CA SER A 133 13.43 1.19 15.75
C SER A 133 12.87 0.45 16.97
N LYS A 134 12.06 1.11 17.80
CA LYS A 134 11.41 0.50 18.98
C LYS A 134 10.05 -0.12 18.64
N PHE A 135 9.43 0.29 17.53
CA PHE A 135 8.10 -0.15 17.11
C PHE A 135 8.11 -1.33 16.14
N GLU A 136 9.12 -2.22 16.24
CA GLU A 136 9.26 -3.36 15.34
C GLU A 136 8.11 -4.38 15.49
N ASN A 137 7.58 -4.85 14.36
CA ASN A 137 6.46 -5.79 14.30
C ASN A 137 6.73 -7.11 15.05
N LYS A 138 7.99 -7.53 15.16
CA LYS A 138 8.36 -8.77 15.86
C LYS A 138 8.07 -8.74 17.37
N ASN A 139 7.83 -7.56 17.94
CA ASN A 139 7.51 -7.37 19.35
C ASN A 139 6.00 -7.45 19.65
N ARG A 140 5.16 -7.33 18.61
CA ARG A 140 3.70 -7.20 18.73
C ARG A 140 3.01 -8.52 19.04
N VAL A 141 1.87 -8.46 19.75
CA VAL A 141 1.10 -9.64 20.19
C VAL A 141 0.64 -10.51 19.01
N ASP A 142 0.23 -9.90 17.89
CA ASP A 142 -0.23 -10.62 16.70
C ASP A 142 0.88 -11.51 16.12
N TYR A 143 2.11 -11.00 16.08
CA TYR A 143 3.27 -11.77 15.63
C TYR A 143 3.54 -12.99 16.53
N PHE A 144 3.53 -12.81 17.85
CA PHE A 144 3.75 -13.90 18.80
C PHE A 144 2.63 -14.95 18.75
N LEU A 145 1.36 -14.50 18.72
CA LEU A 145 0.19 -15.38 18.64
C LEU A 145 0.24 -16.23 17.37
N LEU A 146 0.45 -15.59 16.21
CA LEU A 146 0.57 -16.28 14.92
C LEU A 146 1.68 -17.31 14.94
N LYS A 147 2.86 -16.94 15.46
CA LYS A 147 4.02 -17.83 15.52
C LYS A 147 3.78 -19.04 16.44
N ASN A 148 3.18 -18.82 17.62
CA ASN A 148 2.89 -19.92 18.55
C ASN A 148 1.92 -20.94 17.95
N ILE A 149 0.87 -20.47 17.27
CA ILE A 149 -0.09 -21.38 16.63
C ILE A 149 0.54 -22.07 15.41
N GLU A 150 1.38 -21.38 14.65
CA GLU A 150 2.13 -21.97 13.53
C GLU A 150 3.05 -23.10 13.98
N ASP A 151 3.80 -22.86 15.06
CA ASP A 151 4.68 -23.87 15.66
C ASP A 151 3.85 -25.07 16.15
N ALA A 152 2.72 -24.86 16.84
CA ALA A 152 1.84 -25.94 17.29
C ALA A 152 1.26 -26.75 16.12
N ARG A 153 0.78 -26.09 15.06
CA ARG A 153 0.30 -26.77 13.85
C ARG A 153 1.39 -27.62 13.22
N ASN A 154 2.58 -27.06 13.05
CA ASN A 154 3.71 -27.78 12.44
C ASN A 154 4.07 -29.04 13.24
N LEU A 155 3.98 -28.98 14.58
CA LEU A 155 4.16 -30.15 15.44
C LEU A 155 3.05 -31.19 15.20
N LEU A 156 1.78 -30.78 15.19
CA LEU A 156 0.63 -31.65 14.94
C LEU A 156 0.68 -32.33 13.57
N THR A 157 1.15 -31.64 12.52
CA THR A 157 1.15 -32.17 11.15
C THR A 157 2.46 -32.88 10.77
N SER A 158 3.54 -32.68 11.53
CA SER A 158 4.84 -33.29 11.19
C SER A 158 4.79 -34.81 11.33
N LYS A 159 5.36 -35.51 10.33
CA LYS A 159 5.34 -36.98 10.26
C LYS A 159 5.99 -37.66 11.47
N ASP A 160 6.99 -37.01 12.07
CA ASP A 160 7.78 -37.56 13.17
C ASP A 160 7.14 -37.31 14.55
N LYS A 161 6.09 -36.49 14.64
CA LYS A 161 5.43 -36.15 15.91
C LYS A 161 3.94 -36.45 15.89
N GLY A 162 3.15 -35.61 15.22
CA GLY A 162 1.69 -35.72 15.26
C GLY A 162 1.08 -36.46 14.05
N ASN A 163 1.66 -36.34 12.85
CA ASN A 163 1.15 -37.00 11.64
C ASN A 163 -0.38 -36.78 11.39
N LEU A 164 -0.95 -35.67 11.86
CA LEU A 164 -2.34 -35.31 11.59
C LEU A 164 -2.49 -34.69 10.21
N HIS A 165 -3.60 -34.98 9.55
CA HIS A 165 -3.98 -34.27 8.32
C HIS A 165 -4.18 -32.78 8.62
N PRO A 166 -3.70 -31.85 7.78
CA PRO A 166 -3.83 -30.40 8.00
C PRO A 166 -5.25 -29.93 8.30
N LYS A 167 -6.26 -30.47 7.58
CA LYS A 167 -7.70 -30.19 7.82
C LYS A 167 -8.11 -30.52 9.26
N ILE A 168 -7.64 -31.64 9.82
CA ILE A 168 -7.94 -32.07 11.20
C ILE A 168 -7.21 -31.18 12.21
N ALA A 169 -5.91 -30.94 12.01
CA ALA A 169 -5.10 -30.10 12.91
C ALA A 169 -5.66 -28.66 13.01
N ASN A 170 -6.01 -28.06 11.88
CA ASN A 170 -6.57 -26.70 11.83
C ASN A 170 -7.90 -26.60 12.58
N SER A 171 -8.79 -27.58 12.39
CA SER A 171 -10.09 -27.60 13.07
C SER A 171 -9.97 -27.84 14.57
N LEU A 172 -9.04 -28.72 15.00
CA LEU A 172 -8.73 -28.94 16.41
C LEU A 172 -8.24 -27.66 17.09
N ILE A 173 -7.27 -26.97 16.48
CA ILE A 173 -6.76 -25.66 16.95
C ILE A 173 -7.92 -24.66 17.07
N GLY A 174 -8.84 -24.65 16.12
CA GLY A 174 -9.94 -23.66 16.10
C GLY A 174 -10.96 -23.86 17.15
N ARG A 175 -11.31 -25.12 17.38
CA ARG A 175 -12.18 -25.50 18.47
C ARG A 175 -11.56 -25.11 19.81
N VAL A 176 -10.26 -25.32 19.99
CA VAL A 176 -9.56 -24.95 21.23
C VAL A 176 -9.54 -23.43 21.43
N ILE A 177 -9.23 -22.67 20.38
CA ILE A 177 -9.25 -21.19 20.43
C ILE A 177 -10.66 -20.68 20.74
N PHE A 178 -11.70 -21.28 20.14
CA PHE A 178 -13.10 -20.95 20.43
C PHE A 178 -13.43 -21.13 21.91
N ILE A 179 -13.07 -22.28 22.49
CA ILE A 179 -13.32 -22.53 23.91
C ILE A 179 -12.51 -21.56 24.79
N ARG A 180 -11.26 -21.26 24.42
CA ARG A 180 -10.46 -20.26 25.14
C ARG A 180 -11.11 -18.87 25.09
N TYR A 181 -11.65 -18.47 23.94
CA TYR A 181 -12.43 -17.24 23.80
C TYR A 181 -13.64 -17.20 24.76
N LEU A 182 -14.41 -18.30 24.87
CA LEU A 182 -15.53 -18.38 25.82
C LEU A 182 -15.07 -18.23 27.28
N ILE A 183 -13.94 -18.86 27.63
CA ILE A 183 -13.36 -18.78 28.98
C ILE A 183 -12.92 -17.35 29.30
N ASP A 184 -12.15 -16.70 28.40
CA ASP A 184 -11.61 -15.36 28.63
C ASP A 184 -12.72 -14.29 28.68
N ARG A 185 -13.84 -14.49 27.97
CA ARG A 185 -15.07 -13.66 28.10
C ARG A 185 -15.93 -13.99 29.31
N LYS A 186 -15.50 -14.91 30.18
CA LYS A 186 -16.21 -15.30 31.41
C LYS A 186 -17.62 -15.84 31.16
N VAL A 187 -17.79 -16.59 30.07
CA VAL A 187 -19.04 -17.32 29.79
C VAL A 187 -19.26 -18.37 30.88
N GLU A 188 -20.50 -18.57 31.32
CA GLU A 188 -20.81 -19.53 32.38
C GLU A 188 -20.78 -20.98 31.86
N LEU A 189 -19.59 -21.60 31.89
CA LEU A 189 -19.35 -22.95 31.36
C LEU A 189 -19.54 -24.07 32.39
N LYS A 190 -20.30 -23.82 33.47
CA LYS A 190 -20.55 -24.80 34.55
C LYS A 190 -21.24 -26.07 34.04
N SER A 191 -22.13 -25.95 33.06
CA SER A 191 -22.78 -27.07 32.38
C SER A 191 -21.79 -28.02 31.69
N TYR A 192 -20.58 -27.52 31.39
CA TYR A 192 -19.47 -28.28 30.82
C TYR A 192 -18.41 -28.67 31.86
N LYS A 193 -18.66 -28.43 33.15
CA LYS A 193 -17.72 -28.68 34.26
C LYS A 193 -16.43 -27.83 34.19
N ILE A 194 -16.50 -26.64 33.58
CA ILE A 194 -15.38 -25.68 33.53
C ILE A 194 -15.69 -24.51 34.46
N LEU A 195 -14.90 -24.35 35.52
CA LEU A 195 -14.96 -23.23 36.47
C LEU A 195 -13.75 -22.31 36.34
N GLN A 196 -12.58 -22.89 36.04
CA GLN A 196 -11.31 -22.19 35.85
C GLN A 196 -10.59 -22.71 34.58
N LYS A 197 -9.52 -22.03 34.17
CA LYS A 197 -8.74 -22.37 32.96
C LYS A 197 -8.17 -23.79 33.04
N GLU A 198 -7.78 -24.21 34.23
CA GLU A 198 -7.19 -25.51 34.54
C GLU A 198 -8.16 -26.67 34.27
N ASP A 199 -9.46 -26.46 34.49
CA ASP A 199 -10.47 -27.49 34.23
C ASP A 199 -10.54 -27.84 32.74
N PHE A 200 -10.36 -26.85 31.87
CA PHE A 200 -10.31 -27.09 30.44
C PHE A 200 -9.07 -27.90 30.05
N TYR A 201 -7.91 -27.65 30.66
CA TYR A 201 -6.71 -28.46 30.43
C TYR A 201 -6.91 -29.92 30.87
N ASN A 202 -7.60 -30.13 31.99
CA ASN A 202 -7.94 -31.46 32.49
C ASN A 202 -8.96 -32.19 31.61
N LEU A 203 -9.86 -31.46 30.93
CA LEU A 203 -10.77 -32.07 29.94
C LEU A 203 -10.03 -32.50 28.67
N LEU A 204 -8.99 -31.77 28.28
CA LEU A 204 -8.16 -32.09 27.12
C LEU A 204 -7.16 -33.23 27.37
N SER A 205 -6.85 -33.57 28.63
CA SER A 205 -5.81 -34.57 28.92
C SER A 205 -6.19 -36.01 28.53
N GLU A 206 -7.47 -36.27 28.24
CA GLU A 206 -7.96 -37.58 27.81
C GLU A 206 -8.85 -37.41 26.57
N SER A 207 -8.52 -38.08 25.46
CA SER A 207 -9.24 -37.94 24.19
C SER A 207 -10.74 -38.22 24.30
N GLU A 208 -11.16 -39.26 25.01
CA GLU A 208 -12.58 -39.59 25.17
C GLU A 208 -13.35 -38.46 25.88
N LYS A 209 -12.79 -37.89 26.96
CA LYS A 209 -13.39 -36.75 27.67
C LYS A 209 -13.44 -35.51 26.77
N ALA A 210 -12.35 -35.22 26.06
CA ALA A 210 -12.27 -34.09 25.16
C ALA A 210 -13.34 -34.17 24.05
N TYR A 211 -13.50 -35.33 23.42
CA TYR A 211 -14.48 -35.49 22.33
C TYR A 211 -15.93 -35.55 22.79
N ASN A 212 -16.20 -36.09 23.97
CA ASN A 212 -17.53 -35.97 24.58
C ASN A 212 -17.89 -34.51 24.85
N PHE A 213 -16.94 -33.74 25.40
CA PHE A 213 -17.09 -32.30 25.59
C PHE A 213 -17.29 -31.55 24.27
N PHE A 214 -16.45 -31.80 23.25
CA PHE A 214 -16.59 -31.16 21.93
C PHE A 214 -17.92 -31.46 21.26
N LYS A 215 -18.42 -32.69 21.39
CA LYS A 215 -19.74 -33.09 20.87
C LYS A 215 -20.87 -32.34 21.60
N GLN A 216 -20.76 -32.17 22.91
CA GLN A 216 -21.73 -31.42 23.70
C GLN A 216 -21.76 -29.95 23.29
N VAL A 217 -20.61 -29.27 23.23
CA VAL A 217 -20.49 -27.87 22.79
C VAL A 217 -21.10 -27.70 21.39
N ARG A 218 -20.79 -28.60 20.46
CA ARG A 218 -21.33 -28.54 19.10
C ARG A 218 -22.86 -28.65 19.08
N ASN A 219 -23.45 -29.54 19.89
CA ASN A 219 -24.90 -29.72 19.94
C ASN A 219 -25.62 -28.50 20.57
N ASP A 220 -24.99 -27.90 21.57
CA ASP A 220 -25.58 -26.76 22.31
C ASP A 220 -25.59 -25.48 21.47
N PHE A 221 -24.48 -25.20 20.76
CA PHE A 221 -24.35 -24.03 19.89
C PHE A 221 -24.92 -24.23 18.47
N ASN A 222 -25.04 -25.47 17.98
CA ASN A 222 -25.54 -25.81 16.64
C ASN A 222 -24.77 -25.08 15.50
N GLY A 223 -25.40 -24.95 14.33
CA GLY A 223 -24.86 -24.24 13.17
C GLY A 223 -23.74 -25.00 12.47
N ASN A 224 -22.82 -24.26 11.86
CA ASN A 224 -21.67 -24.80 11.13
C ASN A 224 -20.37 -24.82 11.98
N LEU A 225 -20.48 -24.80 13.31
CA LEU A 225 -19.33 -24.77 14.22
C LEU A 225 -18.55 -26.09 14.17
N PHE A 226 -17.28 -26.04 13.75
CA PHE A 226 -16.29 -27.13 13.57
C PHE A 226 -16.88 -28.54 13.45
N PRO A 227 -17.04 -29.11 12.24
CA PRO A 227 -17.56 -30.45 12.11
C PRO A 227 -16.62 -31.47 12.76
N LEU A 228 -17.17 -32.52 13.38
CA LEU A 228 -16.37 -33.65 13.93
C LEU A 228 -16.16 -34.77 12.90
N LYS A 229 -16.66 -34.55 11.68
CA LYS A 229 -16.60 -35.47 10.56
C LYS A 229 -16.24 -34.68 9.31
N TYR A 230 -15.35 -35.20 8.49
CA TYR A 230 -14.84 -34.54 7.30
C TYR A 230 -14.88 -35.48 6.13
N GLU A 231 -15.10 -34.94 4.95
CA GLU A 231 -14.80 -35.65 3.70
C GLU A 231 -13.39 -35.25 3.25
N ILE A 232 -12.51 -36.25 3.11
CA ILE A 232 -11.16 -36.09 2.58
C ILE A 232 -10.98 -37.13 1.49
N ASN A 233 -10.72 -36.70 0.26
CA ASN A 233 -10.61 -37.57 -0.92
C ASN A 233 -11.82 -38.51 -1.10
N ASN A 234 -13.04 -37.98 -0.91
CA ASN A 234 -14.31 -38.71 -0.97
C ASN A 234 -14.47 -39.82 0.08
N ILE A 235 -13.68 -39.78 1.17
CA ILE A 235 -13.78 -40.69 2.30
C ILE A 235 -14.24 -39.89 3.53
N LEU A 236 -15.29 -40.39 4.18
CA LEU A 236 -15.76 -39.82 5.44
C LEU A 236 -14.83 -40.24 6.58
N ILE A 237 -14.22 -39.26 7.22
CA ILE A 237 -13.29 -39.39 8.33
C ILE A 237 -13.92 -38.80 9.59
N HIS A 238 -13.85 -39.51 10.71
CA HIS A 238 -14.21 -38.98 12.02
C HIS A 238 -12.94 -38.51 12.73
N GLU A 239 -12.95 -37.28 13.26
CA GLU A 239 -11.76 -36.66 13.86
C GLU A 239 -11.17 -37.49 15.02
N ASN A 240 -12.05 -38.07 15.84
CA ASN A 240 -11.73 -38.93 16.98
C ASN A 240 -10.92 -40.17 16.60
N ASP A 241 -11.02 -40.64 15.35
CA ASP A 241 -10.28 -41.83 14.91
C ASP A 241 -8.79 -41.52 14.68
N PHE A 242 -8.42 -40.23 14.60
CA PHE A 242 -7.08 -39.76 14.24
C PHE A 242 -6.41 -38.94 15.35
N VAL A 243 -7.18 -38.27 16.20
CA VAL A 243 -6.65 -37.45 17.30
C VAL A 243 -6.47 -38.32 18.55
N ASN A 244 -5.24 -38.37 19.07
CA ASN A 244 -4.88 -39.10 20.29
C ASN A 244 -4.40 -38.15 21.40
N ASP A 245 -4.09 -38.71 22.57
CA ASP A 245 -3.70 -37.95 23.76
C ASP A 245 -2.39 -37.14 23.54
N ASN A 246 -1.44 -37.64 22.75
CA ASN A 246 -0.21 -36.89 22.42
C ASN A 246 -0.52 -35.60 21.65
N HIS A 247 -1.52 -35.64 20.75
CA HIS A 247 -1.96 -34.44 20.04
C HIS A 247 -2.58 -33.42 20.99
N LEU A 248 -3.36 -33.89 21.96
CA LEU A 248 -3.99 -33.03 22.96
C LEU A 248 -2.97 -32.46 23.96
N GLU A 249 -1.91 -33.19 24.30
CA GLU A 249 -0.78 -32.66 25.08
C GLU A 249 -0.09 -31.49 24.37
N LEU A 250 0.14 -31.59 23.05
CA LEU A 250 0.70 -30.47 22.28
C LEU A 250 -0.21 -29.23 22.33
N ILE A 251 -1.53 -29.43 22.30
CA ILE A 251 -2.51 -28.36 22.48
C ILE A 251 -2.44 -27.78 23.90
N ILE A 252 -2.34 -28.61 24.93
CA ILE A 252 -2.23 -28.16 26.32
C ILE A 252 -0.94 -27.34 26.50
N SER A 253 0.19 -27.78 25.95
CA SER A 253 1.46 -27.05 25.98
C SER A 253 1.36 -25.70 25.28
N LEU A 254 0.66 -25.63 24.14
CA LEU A 254 0.36 -24.35 23.49
C LEU A 254 -0.39 -23.42 24.47
N LEU A 255 -1.47 -23.89 25.09
CA LEU A 255 -2.34 -23.11 25.97
C LEU A 255 -1.67 -22.65 27.27
N LYS A 256 -0.86 -23.50 27.91
CA LYS A 256 -0.17 -23.22 29.17
C LYS A 256 1.01 -22.26 29.01
N GLY A 257 1.50 -22.11 27.79
CA GLY A 257 2.68 -21.31 27.55
C GLY A 257 4.00 -22.08 27.63
N ASP A 258 3.98 -23.41 27.54
CA ASP A 258 5.17 -24.24 27.72
C ASP A 258 6.13 -24.17 26.52
N ASN A 259 7.37 -24.67 26.68
CA ASN A 259 8.39 -24.67 25.63
C ASN A 259 7.98 -25.57 24.44
N LEU A 260 7.72 -24.97 23.27
CA LEU A 260 7.31 -25.71 22.07
C LEU A 260 8.49 -26.26 21.24
N LYS A 261 9.76 -26.09 21.67
CA LYS A 261 10.97 -26.59 20.97
C LYS A 261 12.04 -27.19 21.89
N ASN A 262 12.61 -28.32 21.47
CA ASN A 262 13.92 -28.80 21.93
C ASN A 262 15.03 -27.96 21.26
N GLY A 263 15.62 -27.01 22.01
CA GLY A 263 16.94 -26.45 21.69
C GLY A 263 17.03 -24.95 21.38
N ILE A 264 15.93 -24.24 21.15
CA ILE A 264 15.91 -22.76 21.15
C ILE A 264 14.68 -22.32 21.95
N THR A 265 14.93 -21.81 23.15
CA THR A 265 13.96 -21.35 24.14
C THR A 265 13.01 -20.31 23.54
N GLN A 266 11.75 -20.69 23.32
CA GLN A 266 10.64 -19.74 23.27
C GLN A 266 9.47 -20.34 24.05
N VAL A 267 9.21 -19.73 25.21
CA VAL A 267 8.03 -19.95 26.05
C VAL A 267 6.81 -19.51 25.23
N SER A 268 5.78 -20.35 25.12
CA SER A 268 4.52 -19.91 24.52
C SER A 268 3.92 -18.81 25.41
N LEU A 269 3.47 -17.68 24.84
CA LEU A 269 2.89 -16.58 25.63
C LEU A 269 1.37 -16.71 25.74
N PHE A 270 0.83 -17.90 25.45
CA PHE A 270 -0.61 -18.09 25.26
C PHE A 270 -1.45 -17.81 26.50
N ASP A 271 -0.88 -17.96 27.70
CA ASP A 271 -1.58 -17.62 28.92
C ASP A 271 -1.66 -16.09 29.18
N ILE A 272 -0.85 -15.30 28.46
CA ILE A 272 -0.89 -13.83 28.49
C ILE A 272 -1.91 -13.27 27.49
N TYR A 273 -2.35 -14.08 26.52
CA TYR A 273 -3.36 -13.69 25.56
C TYR A 273 -4.72 -13.55 26.24
N ASP A 274 -5.37 -12.42 25.99
CA ASP A 274 -6.72 -12.12 26.42
C ASP A 274 -7.60 -11.94 25.18
N PHE A 275 -8.32 -13.01 24.80
CA PHE A 275 -9.25 -12.99 23.66
C PHE A 275 -10.49 -12.12 23.88
N SER A 276 -10.65 -11.51 25.06
CA SER A 276 -11.62 -10.43 25.25
C SER A 276 -11.09 -9.08 24.75
N ILE A 277 -9.78 -8.92 24.55
CA ILE A 277 -9.14 -7.68 24.04
C ILE A 277 -8.54 -7.92 22.65
N ILE A 278 -7.95 -9.09 22.42
CA ILE A 278 -7.37 -9.46 21.13
C ILE A 278 -8.47 -9.45 20.06
N PRO A 279 -8.29 -8.68 18.98
CA PRO A 279 -9.21 -8.69 17.84
C PRO A 279 -9.32 -10.08 17.20
N ILE A 280 -10.55 -10.54 16.93
CA ILE A 280 -10.86 -11.87 16.36
C ILE A 280 -10.26 -12.06 14.95
N GLU A 281 -9.97 -10.96 14.28
CA GLU A 281 -9.35 -10.90 12.96
C GLU A 281 -7.94 -11.51 13.02
N PHE A 282 -7.25 -11.46 14.17
CA PHE A 282 -5.98 -12.17 14.33
C PHE A 282 -6.15 -13.69 14.29
N ILE A 283 -7.28 -14.24 14.74
CA ILE A 283 -7.58 -15.67 14.60
C ILE A 283 -7.87 -15.98 13.12
N SER A 284 -8.57 -15.10 12.41
CA SER A 284 -8.76 -15.22 10.95
C SER A 284 -7.42 -15.27 10.20
N ASN A 285 -6.46 -14.42 10.60
CA ASN A 285 -5.11 -14.36 10.04
C ASN A 285 -4.30 -15.63 10.28
N VAL A 286 -4.46 -16.23 11.46
CA VAL A 286 -3.88 -17.52 11.84
C VAL A 286 -4.35 -18.59 10.85
N TYR A 287 -5.65 -18.66 10.58
CA TYR A 287 -6.23 -19.64 9.64
C TYR A 287 -5.76 -19.45 8.20
N GLU A 288 -5.80 -18.23 7.67
CA GLU A 288 -5.36 -17.96 6.29
C GLU A 288 -3.88 -18.30 6.09
N LYS A 289 -3.03 -17.98 7.08
CA LYS A 289 -1.60 -18.31 7.04
C LYS A 289 -1.37 -19.81 6.94
N PHE A 290 -2.23 -20.63 7.57
CA PHE A 290 -2.11 -22.09 7.60
C PHE A 290 -2.69 -22.81 6.39
N ILE A 291 -3.81 -22.30 5.88
CA ILE A 291 -4.43 -22.80 4.65
C ILE A 291 -3.51 -22.48 3.45
N GLY A 292 -2.83 -21.34 3.50
CA GLY A 292 -1.96 -20.87 2.43
C GLY A 292 -0.62 -21.59 2.25
N VAL A 293 -0.10 -22.33 3.24
CA VAL A 293 1.24 -22.97 3.17
C VAL A 293 1.35 -23.96 2.01
N GLU A 294 0.24 -24.59 1.59
CA GLU A 294 0.26 -25.58 0.51
C GLU A 294 -0.03 -24.98 -0.88
N ASN A 295 -0.62 -23.77 -0.97
CA ASN A 295 -1.23 -23.25 -2.20
C ASN A 295 -1.05 -21.74 -2.49
N GLN A 296 -0.35 -20.96 -1.65
CA GLN A 296 -0.25 -19.49 -1.79
C GLN A 296 0.33 -19.03 -3.14
N ALA A 297 1.44 -19.62 -3.59
CA ALA A 297 2.11 -19.22 -4.84
C ALA A 297 1.32 -19.61 -6.11
N THR A 298 0.46 -20.64 -6.02
CA THR A 298 -0.35 -21.14 -7.15
C THR A 298 -1.75 -20.54 -7.18
N GLN A 299 -2.29 -20.08 -6.03
CA GLN A 299 -3.65 -19.56 -5.92
C GLN A 299 -3.75 -18.04 -5.67
N GLY A 300 -2.65 -17.35 -5.35
CA GLY A 300 -2.63 -15.89 -5.23
C GLY A 300 -3.42 -15.34 -4.03
N ALA A 301 -3.61 -16.13 -2.98
CA ALA A 301 -4.29 -15.74 -1.76
C ALA A 301 -3.35 -14.95 -0.84
N TYR A 302 -3.56 -13.64 -0.73
CA TYR A 302 -2.80 -12.74 0.14
C TYR A 302 -3.70 -12.21 1.25
N TYR A 303 -3.18 -12.22 2.49
CA TYR A 303 -3.82 -11.58 3.63
C TYR A 303 -4.14 -10.12 3.30
N THR A 304 -5.38 -9.70 3.57
CA THR A 304 -5.80 -8.31 3.39
C THR A 304 -5.48 -7.51 4.65
N PRO A 305 -4.53 -6.56 4.60
CA PRO A 305 -4.22 -5.72 5.77
C PRO A 305 -5.46 -4.97 6.27
N LEU A 306 -5.66 -4.96 7.60
CA LEU A 306 -6.83 -4.32 8.24
C LEU A 306 -7.02 -2.86 7.82
N PHE A 307 -5.94 -2.08 7.68
CA PHE A 307 -6.06 -0.67 7.26
C PHE A 307 -6.72 -0.50 5.87
N LEU A 308 -6.60 -1.49 4.98
CA LEU A 308 -7.31 -1.47 3.68
C LEU A 308 -8.79 -1.84 3.84
N VAL A 309 -9.09 -2.79 4.72
CA VAL A 309 -10.47 -3.16 5.08
C VAL A 309 -11.17 -1.94 5.67
N ASP A 310 -10.55 -1.30 6.64
CA ASP A 310 -11.08 -0.10 7.28
C ASP A 310 -11.33 1.00 6.25
N TYR A 311 -10.38 1.26 5.36
CA TYR A 311 -10.55 2.26 4.31
C TYR A 311 -11.75 1.95 3.41
N ILE A 312 -11.90 0.72 2.93
CA ILE A 312 -13.04 0.32 2.10
C ILE A 312 -14.36 0.44 2.87
N GLN A 313 -14.40 -0.01 4.12
CA GLN A 313 -15.59 0.05 4.97
C GLN A 313 -16.04 1.50 5.20
N GLN A 314 -15.09 2.41 5.46
CA GLN A 314 -15.40 3.83 5.63
C GLN A 314 -15.97 4.47 4.36
N GLN A 315 -15.45 4.08 3.19
CA GLN A 315 -15.93 4.59 1.90
C GLN A 315 -17.25 3.95 1.44
N THR A 316 -17.68 2.87 2.08
CA THR A 316 -18.88 2.11 1.70
C THR A 316 -19.89 2.03 2.85
N VAL A 317 -19.82 1.00 3.69
CA VAL A 317 -20.82 0.67 4.72
C VAL A 317 -20.97 1.78 5.78
N THR A 318 -19.86 2.37 6.26
CA THR A 318 -19.95 3.42 7.27
C THR A 318 -20.65 4.65 6.70
N LYS A 319 -20.25 5.06 5.49
CA LYS A 319 -20.85 6.19 4.79
C LYS A 319 -22.34 5.96 4.52
N TYR A 320 -22.71 4.75 4.11
CA TYR A 320 -24.11 4.37 3.92
C TYR A 320 -24.96 4.58 5.19
N PHE A 321 -24.49 4.16 6.36
CA PHE A 321 -25.23 4.38 7.62
C PHE A 321 -25.17 5.82 8.14
N GLN A 322 -24.16 6.60 7.74
CA GLN A 322 -24.13 8.04 8.00
C GLN A 322 -25.18 8.77 7.17
N ASP A 323 -25.30 8.42 5.89
CA ASP A 323 -26.27 8.98 4.95
C ASP A 323 -27.70 8.47 5.24
N ASN A 324 -27.83 7.27 5.83
CA ASN A 324 -29.10 6.61 6.15
C ASN A 324 -29.20 6.23 7.64
N PRO A 325 -29.27 7.21 8.58
CA PRO A 325 -29.12 6.96 10.01
C PRO A 325 -30.26 6.13 10.65
N SER A 326 -31.40 6.00 9.97
CA SER A 326 -32.54 5.19 10.42
C SER A 326 -32.54 3.76 9.88
N GLU A 327 -31.63 3.42 8.97
CA GLU A 327 -31.49 2.07 8.42
C GLU A 327 -30.42 1.29 9.20
N TYR A 328 -30.60 -0.03 9.33
CA TYR A 328 -29.60 -0.94 9.91
C TYR A 328 -29.26 -2.12 9.00
N ASN A 329 -30.01 -2.36 7.93
CA ASN A 329 -29.70 -3.36 6.92
C ASN A 329 -28.75 -2.81 5.86
N CYS A 330 -27.73 -3.59 5.55
CA CYS A 330 -26.77 -3.31 4.50
C CYS A 330 -26.29 -4.66 3.96
N LYS A 331 -26.90 -5.10 2.85
CA LYS A 331 -26.62 -6.40 2.26
C LYS A 331 -25.33 -6.35 1.46
N VAL A 332 -24.38 -7.23 1.81
CA VAL A 332 -23.04 -7.27 1.25
C VAL A 332 -22.68 -8.67 0.76
N LEU A 333 -21.99 -8.72 -0.38
CA LEU A 333 -21.40 -9.92 -0.96
C LEU A 333 -19.88 -9.78 -1.04
N ASP A 334 -19.15 -10.81 -0.60
CA ASP A 334 -17.75 -11.01 -0.96
C ASP A 334 -17.60 -12.27 -1.82
N PRO A 335 -17.26 -12.15 -3.13
CA PRO A 335 -17.23 -13.27 -4.06
C PRO A 335 -15.94 -14.10 -4.01
N SER A 336 -15.01 -13.75 -3.13
CA SER A 336 -13.77 -14.49 -2.86
C SER A 336 -13.39 -14.27 -1.40
N CYS A 337 -14.27 -14.68 -0.50
CA CYS A 337 -14.33 -14.12 0.84
C CYS A 337 -13.16 -14.48 1.75
N GLY A 338 -12.37 -15.51 1.43
CA GLY A 338 -11.27 -15.94 2.29
C GLY A 338 -11.78 -16.20 3.71
N SER A 339 -11.11 -15.62 4.71
CA SER A 339 -11.55 -15.66 6.11
C SER A 339 -12.74 -14.75 6.47
N GLY A 340 -13.32 -14.05 5.50
CA GLY A 340 -14.52 -13.25 5.68
C GLY A 340 -14.33 -11.90 6.35
N ILE A 341 -13.10 -11.34 6.34
CA ILE A 341 -12.78 -10.11 7.08
C ILE A 341 -13.70 -8.91 6.73
N PHE A 342 -14.02 -8.71 5.43
CA PHE A 342 -14.97 -7.66 5.02
C PHE A 342 -16.36 -7.92 5.58
N LEU A 343 -16.82 -9.17 5.52
CA LEU A 343 -18.14 -9.59 5.98
C LEU A 343 -18.29 -9.43 7.50
N VAL A 344 -17.24 -9.74 8.26
CA VAL A 344 -17.17 -9.58 9.71
C VAL A 344 -17.28 -8.11 10.10
N GLU A 345 -16.48 -7.23 9.50
CA GLU A 345 -16.49 -5.80 9.83
C GLU A 345 -17.82 -5.14 9.41
N THR A 346 -18.43 -5.58 8.31
CA THR A 346 -19.78 -5.13 7.91
C THR A 346 -20.83 -5.58 8.93
N LEU A 347 -20.79 -6.83 9.41
CA LEU A 347 -21.73 -7.32 10.42
C LEU A 347 -21.63 -6.51 11.73
N ARG A 348 -20.41 -6.18 12.17
CA ARG A 348 -20.22 -5.32 13.36
C ARG A 348 -20.97 -4.00 13.20
N GLN A 349 -20.82 -3.34 12.05
CA GLN A 349 -21.49 -2.05 11.80
C GLN A 349 -23.02 -2.19 11.77
N ILE A 350 -23.54 -3.23 11.13
CA ILE A 350 -24.98 -3.53 11.11
C ILE A 350 -25.53 -3.70 12.53
N ILE A 351 -24.84 -4.47 13.38
CA ILE A 351 -25.30 -4.72 14.75
C ILE A 351 -25.22 -3.44 15.59
N THR A 352 -24.11 -2.71 15.53
CA THR A 352 -23.96 -1.43 16.24
C THR A 352 -25.02 -0.43 15.81
N GLN A 353 -25.31 -0.36 14.52
CA GLN A 353 -26.34 0.51 13.97
C GLN A 353 -27.74 0.11 14.45
N TYR A 354 -28.03 -1.20 14.49
CA TYR A 354 -29.28 -1.71 15.07
C TYR A 354 -29.42 -1.32 16.55
N GLN A 355 -28.37 -1.49 17.36
CA GLN A 355 -28.36 -1.14 18.78
C GLN A 355 -28.61 0.36 18.99
N ARG A 356 -28.01 1.21 18.15
CA ARG A 356 -28.22 2.66 18.17
C ARG A 356 -29.67 3.05 17.89
N ILE A 357 -30.31 2.40 16.93
CA ILE A 357 -31.72 2.67 16.57
C ILE A 357 -32.69 2.06 17.60
N ASN A 358 -32.28 1.00 18.29
CA ASN A 358 -33.12 0.25 19.23
C ASN A 358 -32.46 0.22 20.62
N PRO A 359 -32.34 1.36 21.33
CA PRO A 359 -31.57 1.44 22.58
C PRO A 359 -32.08 0.46 23.64
N ASP A 360 -33.38 0.18 23.70
CA ASP A 360 -33.98 -0.73 24.69
C ASP A 360 -33.73 -2.22 24.42
N PHE A 361 -32.87 -2.58 23.46
CA PHE A 361 -32.59 -3.98 23.10
C PHE A 361 -32.14 -4.87 24.28
N HIS A 362 -31.58 -4.25 25.31
CA HIS A 362 -30.95 -4.93 26.44
C HIS A 362 -31.87 -5.16 27.66
N THR A 363 -33.15 -4.80 27.59
CA THR A 363 -34.12 -5.16 28.66
C THR A 363 -34.37 -6.67 28.68
N ASP A 364 -34.67 -7.23 29.86
CA ASP A 364 -34.87 -8.68 30.03
C ASP A 364 -35.95 -9.25 29.09
N GLU A 365 -37.06 -8.54 28.88
CA GLU A 365 -38.14 -8.96 27.96
C GLU A 365 -37.73 -8.88 26.48
N SER A 366 -36.89 -7.92 26.10
CA SER A 366 -36.46 -7.71 24.70
C SER A 366 -35.24 -8.55 24.31
N TYR A 367 -34.48 -9.07 25.27
CA TYR A 367 -33.18 -9.67 25.00
C TYR A 367 -33.26 -10.97 24.19
N GLU A 368 -34.27 -11.81 24.43
CA GLU A 368 -34.50 -13.01 23.60
C GLU A 368 -34.93 -12.65 22.18
N LYS A 369 -35.69 -11.57 22.00
CA LYS A 369 -36.00 -11.02 20.68
C LYS A 369 -34.71 -10.54 20.00
N TYR A 370 -33.85 -9.85 20.73
CA TYR A 370 -32.56 -9.37 20.23
C TYR A 370 -31.64 -10.52 19.77
N LYS A 371 -31.54 -11.63 20.52
CA LYS A 371 -30.82 -12.83 20.08
C LYS A 371 -31.30 -13.35 18.72
N ASN A 372 -32.61 -13.38 18.50
CA ASN A 372 -33.17 -13.79 17.21
C ASN A 372 -32.93 -12.75 16.12
N THR A 373 -32.98 -11.46 16.46
CA THR A 373 -32.64 -10.37 15.54
C THR A 373 -31.20 -10.47 15.07
N LEU A 374 -30.23 -10.73 15.96
CA LEU A 374 -28.82 -10.91 15.57
C LEU A 374 -28.62 -11.99 14.50
N LYS A 375 -29.34 -13.11 14.62
CA LYS A 375 -29.30 -14.19 13.61
C LYS A 375 -29.87 -13.72 12.27
N LYS A 376 -30.99 -13.01 12.29
CA LYS A 376 -31.61 -12.43 11.10
C LYS A 376 -30.70 -11.40 10.43
N LEU A 377 -30.10 -10.49 11.21
CA LEU A 377 -29.15 -9.50 10.68
C LEU A 377 -28.02 -10.17 9.91
N LEU A 378 -27.46 -11.26 10.43
CA LEU A 378 -26.45 -12.06 9.73
C LEU A 378 -27.01 -12.73 8.46
N GLN A 379 -28.12 -13.46 8.57
CA GLN A 379 -28.71 -14.22 7.46
C GLN A 379 -29.28 -13.33 6.33
N ASP A 380 -29.75 -12.13 6.67
CA ASP A 380 -30.40 -11.23 5.71
C ASP A 380 -29.38 -10.32 5.01
N ASN A 381 -28.18 -10.13 5.57
CA ASN A 381 -27.24 -9.12 5.05
C ASN A 381 -25.90 -9.68 4.57
N ILE A 382 -25.42 -10.82 5.06
CA ILE A 382 -24.04 -11.24 4.83
C ILE A 382 -23.97 -12.45 3.89
N PHE A 383 -23.25 -12.30 2.77
CA PHE A 383 -23.12 -13.33 1.75
C PHE A 383 -21.66 -13.50 1.31
N GLY A 384 -21.23 -14.74 1.08
CA GLY A 384 -19.84 -15.05 0.73
C GLY A 384 -19.71 -16.23 -0.23
N ILE A 385 -18.73 -16.14 -1.14
CA ILE A 385 -18.30 -17.26 -1.99
C ILE A 385 -16.80 -17.42 -1.85
N ASP A 386 -16.34 -18.67 -1.73
CA ASP A 386 -14.93 -19.02 -1.90
C ASP A 386 -14.83 -20.42 -2.49
N LYS A 387 -13.80 -20.69 -3.27
CA LYS A 387 -13.55 -22.03 -3.82
C LYS A 387 -13.02 -23.00 -2.75
N ASP A 388 -12.44 -22.49 -1.66
CA ASP A 388 -11.93 -23.30 -0.55
C ASP A 388 -12.97 -23.42 0.56
N GLU A 389 -13.45 -24.63 0.78
CA GLU A 389 -14.37 -24.97 1.88
C GLU A 389 -13.80 -24.56 3.26
N ASN A 390 -12.49 -24.63 3.46
CA ASN A 390 -11.88 -24.23 4.73
C ASN A 390 -11.99 -22.72 4.95
N ALA A 391 -11.84 -21.92 3.88
CA ALA A 391 -12.01 -20.47 3.95
C ALA A 391 -13.44 -20.10 4.34
N ILE A 392 -14.44 -20.73 3.69
CA ILE A 392 -15.86 -20.59 4.06
C ILE A 392 -16.10 -20.91 5.53
N ASN A 393 -15.57 -22.03 6.02
CA ASN A 393 -15.73 -22.44 7.42
C ASN A 393 -15.12 -21.42 8.40
N VAL A 394 -13.97 -20.83 8.06
CA VAL A 394 -13.31 -19.80 8.86
C VAL A 394 -14.13 -18.50 8.85
N ALA A 395 -14.63 -18.06 7.69
CA ALA A 395 -15.49 -16.89 7.60
C ALA A 395 -16.74 -17.03 8.47
N ILE A 396 -17.42 -18.17 8.38
CA ILE A 396 -18.59 -18.47 9.21
C ILE A 396 -18.22 -18.49 10.70
N PHE A 397 -17.09 -19.09 11.06
CA PHE A 397 -16.61 -19.09 12.44
C PHE A 397 -16.37 -17.68 12.98
N SER A 398 -15.68 -16.82 12.23
CA SER A 398 -15.42 -15.44 12.61
C SER A 398 -16.70 -14.63 12.78
N LEU A 399 -17.71 -14.86 11.93
CA LEU A 399 -19.04 -14.26 12.06
C LEU A 399 -19.77 -14.73 13.32
N TYR A 400 -19.68 -16.02 13.66
CA TYR A 400 -20.25 -16.54 14.91
C TYR A 400 -19.60 -15.92 16.14
N ILE A 401 -18.28 -15.77 16.17
CA ILE A 401 -17.60 -15.08 17.27
C ILE A 401 -18.07 -13.63 17.37
N THR A 402 -18.21 -12.95 16.23
CA THR A 402 -18.73 -11.58 16.16
C THR A 402 -20.13 -11.49 16.75
N LEU A 403 -21.02 -12.45 16.48
CA LEU A 403 -22.34 -12.48 17.14
C LEU A 403 -22.23 -12.60 18.66
N LEU A 404 -21.31 -13.46 19.14
CA LEU A 404 -21.08 -13.62 20.58
C LEU A 404 -20.50 -12.36 21.24
N ASP A 405 -19.74 -11.54 20.49
CA ASP A 405 -19.19 -10.28 21.01
C ASP A 405 -20.29 -9.32 21.48
N TYR A 406 -21.45 -9.37 20.80
CA TYR A 406 -22.62 -8.54 21.07
C TYR A 406 -23.64 -9.20 22.02
N LEU A 407 -23.26 -10.28 22.68
CA LEU A 407 -24.05 -10.94 23.73
C LEU A 407 -23.37 -10.82 25.10
N THR A 408 -24.19 -10.68 26.15
CA THR A 408 -23.73 -10.79 27.54
C THR A 408 -23.26 -12.21 27.85
N PRO A 409 -22.21 -12.41 28.66
CA PRO A 409 -21.62 -13.73 28.90
C PRO A 409 -22.60 -14.81 29.38
N ARG A 410 -23.57 -14.45 30.24
CA ARG A 410 -24.60 -15.38 30.72
C ARG A 410 -25.55 -15.83 29.62
N SER A 411 -25.82 -14.97 28.66
CA SER A 411 -26.81 -15.21 27.60
C SER A 411 -26.28 -16.02 26.42
N ILE A 412 -24.96 -16.22 26.36
CA ILE A 412 -24.28 -17.06 25.36
C ILE A 412 -24.66 -18.52 25.53
N VAL A 413 -24.86 -18.98 26.78
CA VAL A 413 -25.33 -20.33 27.07
C VAL A 413 -26.74 -20.51 26.51
N GLY A 414 -26.91 -21.49 25.62
CA GLY A 414 -28.18 -21.75 24.92
C GLY A 414 -28.39 -20.94 23.64
N PHE A 415 -27.44 -20.07 23.26
CA PHE A 415 -27.49 -19.38 21.97
C PHE A 415 -27.14 -20.35 20.83
N LYS A 416 -28.12 -20.63 19.96
CA LYS A 416 -27.92 -21.46 18.77
C LYS A 416 -27.62 -20.63 17.52
N PHE A 417 -26.49 -20.90 16.88
CA PHE A 417 -26.10 -20.28 15.62
C PHE A 417 -27.03 -20.68 14.46
N PRO A 418 -27.24 -19.78 13.46
CA PRO A 418 -27.94 -20.12 12.23
C PRO A 418 -27.11 -21.10 11.38
N ILE A 419 -27.74 -21.71 10.37
CA ILE A 419 -27.02 -22.48 9.33
C ILE A 419 -26.81 -21.55 8.13
N LEU A 420 -25.57 -21.42 7.68
CA LEU A 420 -25.16 -20.46 6.65
C LEU A 420 -24.62 -21.10 5.37
N ILE A 421 -24.12 -22.33 5.44
CA ILE A 421 -23.65 -23.08 4.27
C ILE A 421 -24.83 -23.39 3.35
N ASN A 422 -24.65 -23.16 2.05
CA ASN A 422 -25.63 -23.33 0.97
C ASN A 422 -26.86 -22.39 1.05
N SER A 423 -26.82 -21.38 1.91
CA SER A 423 -27.83 -20.31 1.98
C SER A 423 -27.21 -18.92 1.80
N ASN A 424 -26.22 -18.60 2.62
CA ASN A 424 -25.48 -17.34 2.62
C ASN A 424 -24.06 -17.52 2.09
N PHE A 425 -23.47 -18.68 2.38
CA PHE A 425 -22.09 -19.02 2.07
C PHE A 425 -22.01 -20.24 1.16
N PHE A 426 -21.20 -20.14 0.12
CA PHE A 426 -21.11 -21.18 -0.92
C PHE A 426 -19.64 -21.52 -1.20
N ALA A 427 -19.30 -22.80 -1.05
CA ALA A 427 -17.99 -23.35 -1.41
C ALA A 427 -17.99 -23.72 -2.91
N ASP A 428 -17.75 -22.75 -3.79
CA ASP A 428 -17.81 -22.92 -5.26
C ASP A 428 -16.91 -21.90 -5.97
N ASP A 429 -16.62 -22.13 -7.25
CA ASP A 429 -15.95 -21.16 -8.11
C ASP A 429 -16.92 -20.04 -8.52
N PHE A 430 -16.56 -18.78 -8.28
CA PHE A 430 -17.38 -17.61 -8.63
C PHE A 430 -17.71 -17.49 -10.13
N PHE A 431 -16.95 -18.15 -10.99
CA PHE A 431 -17.21 -18.23 -12.44
C PHE A 431 -18.03 -19.45 -12.85
N ASN A 432 -18.44 -20.32 -11.91
CA ASN A 432 -19.38 -21.40 -12.16
C ASN A 432 -20.80 -20.85 -12.39
N LYS A 433 -21.18 -20.58 -13.66
CA LYS A 433 -22.52 -20.09 -14.03
C LYS A 433 -23.66 -21.07 -13.70
N ASN A 434 -23.36 -22.34 -13.43
CA ASN A 434 -24.33 -23.38 -13.11
C ASN A 434 -24.45 -23.66 -11.61
N GLY A 435 -23.64 -23.02 -10.76
CA GLY A 435 -23.71 -23.19 -9.32
C GLY A 435 -25.02 -22.64 -8.76
N ASP A 436 -25.62 -23.34 -7.79
CA ASP A 436 -26.91 -23.00 -7.19
C ASP A 436 -26.93 -21.60 -6.56
N TYR A 437 -25.77 -21.13 -6.10
CA TYR A 437 -25.60 -19.78 -5.55
C TYR A 437 -26.05 -18.68 -6.52
N ASN A 438 -25.98 -18.89 -7.84
CA ASN A 438 -26.37 -17.88 -8.83
C ASN A 438 -27.84 -17.48 -8.66
N ILE A 439 -28.72 -18.43 -8.33
CA ILE A 439 -30.15 -18.17 -8.13
C ILE A 439 -30.33 -17.33 -6.88
N THR A 440 -29.72 -17.75 -5.77
CA THR A 440 -29.82 -17.07 -4.48
C THR A 440 -29.28 -15.64 -4.56
N LEU A 441 -28.09 -15.43 -5.12
CA LEU A 441 -27.48 -14.11 -5.17
C LEU A 441 -28.20 -13.16 -6.14
N LYS A 442 -28.72 -13.64 -7.29
CA LYS A 442 -29.46 -12.78 -8.24
C LYS A 442 -30.81 -12.29 -7.71
N ASN A 443 -31.42 -13.06 -6.81
CA ASN A 443 -32.66 -12.67 -6.13
C ASN A 443 -32.44 -11.61 -5.04
N ASN A 444 -31.19 -11.28 -4.74
CA ASN A 444 -30.82 -10.25 -3.79
C ASN A 444 -30.40 -8.97 -4.50
N HIS A 445 -30.58 -7.84 -3.80
CA HIS A 445 -29.99 -6.56 -4.15
C HIS A 445 -28.97 -6.21 -3.07
N PHE A 446 -27.70 -6.08 -3.47
CA PHE A 446 -26.59 -5.78 -2.57
C PHE A 446 -26.34 -4.27 -2.53
N GLN A 447 -26.21 -3.69 -1.35
CA GLN A 447 -25.68 -2.32 -1.25
C GLN A 447 -24.23 -2.34 -1.75
N PHE A 448 -23.43 -3.31 -1.28
CA PHE A 448 -22.02 -3.40 -1.65
C PHE A 448 -21.57 -4.80 -2.06
N ILE A 449 -20.65 -4.84 -3.02
CA ILE A 449 -19.79 -6.00 -3.28
C ILE A 449 -18.37 -5.60 -2.87
N LEU A 450 -17.82 -6.26 -1.84
CA LEU A 450 -16.53 -5.92 -1.25
C LEU A 450 -15.60 -7.12 -1.31
N GLY A 451 -14.30 -6.93 -1.46
CA GLY A 451 -13.37 -8.06 -1.40
C GLY A 451 -11.95 -7.81 -1.91
N ASN A 452 -11.14 -8.86 -1.83
CA ASN A 452 -9.80 -8.92 -2.40
C ASN A 452 -9.68 -10.15 -3.33
N PRO A 453 -10.12 -10.04 -4.59
CA PRO A 453 -10.01 -11.13 -5.55
C PRO A 453 -8.58 -11.62 -5.77
N PRO A 454 -8.36 -12.90 -6.14
CA PRO A 454 -7.02 -13.45 -6.33
C PRO A 454 -6.24 -12.78 -7.47
N TRP A 455 -4.91 -12.61 -7.31
CA TRP A 455 -4.03 -12.00 -8.32
C TRP A 455 -3.17 -13.06 -9.00
N ALA A 456 -3.76 -13.80 -9.94
CA ALA A 456 -3.09 -14.92 -10.60
C ALA A 456 -3.08 -14.75 -12.12
N THR A 457 -1.88 -14.88 -12.69
CA THR A 457 -1.61 -14.94 -14.15
C THR A 457 -1.08 -16.30 -14.59
N LYS A 458 -0.66 -17.15 -13.64
CA LYS A 458 -0.19 -18.51 -13.90
C LYS A 458 -1.27 -19.49 -13.49
N HIS A 459 -1.83 -20.17 -14.48
CA HIS A 459 -2.87 -21.18 -14.32
C HIS A 459 -2.50 -22.43 -15.11
N ASN A 460 -3.17 -23.55 -14.83
CA ASN A 460 -3.04 -24.78 -15.59
C ASN A 460 -3.23 -24.54 -17.09
N LYS A 461 -2.61 -25.37 -17.95
CA LYS A 461 -2.69 -25.20 -19.42
C LYS A 461 -4.11 -25.27 -19.95
N GLU A 462 -4.96 -26.05 -19.29
CA GLU A 462 -6.38 -26.13 -19.59
C GLU A 462 -7.08 -24.82 -19.32
N LYS A 463 -8.16 -24.60 -20.05
CA LYS A 463 -8.94 -23.37 -19.96
C LYS A 463 -9.81 -23.37 -18.71
N GLN A 464 -9.62 -22.35 -17.88
CA GLN A 464 -10.30 -22.20 -16.60
C GLN A 464 -11.71 -21.61 -16.78
N LEU A 465 -12.54 -21.67 -15.73
CA LEU A 465 -13.92 -21.17 -15.77
C LEU A 465 -13.98 -19.66 -16.05
N PHE A 466 -13.08 -18.86 -15.47
CA PHE A 466 -13.04 -17.41 -15.72
C PHE A 466 -12.74 -17.06 -17.18
N GLU A 467 -11.90 -17.85 -17.87
CA GLU A 467 -11.61 -17.65 -19.29
C GLU A 467 -12.82 -18.00 -20.16
N LYS A 468 -13.53 -19.08 -19.83
CA LYS A 468 -14.78 -19.46 -20.50
C LYS A 468 -15.87 -18.42 -20.27
N TYR A 469 -15.95 -17.85 -19.05
CA TYR A 469 -16.86 -16.77 -18.71
C TYR A 469 -16.62 -15.53 -19.58
N ILE A 470 -15.37 -15.07 -19.67
CA ILE A 470 -15.01 -13.88 -20.46
C ILE A 470 -15.33 -14.05 -21.94
N GLU A 471 -15.05 -15.21 -22.52
CA GLU A 471 -15.40 -15.47 -23.91
C GLU A 471 -16.91 -15.53 -24.16
N SER A 472 -17.64 -16.18 -23.25
CA SER A 472 -19.10 -16.22 -23.34
C SER A 472 -19.66 -14.80 -23.26
N ARG A 473 -19.16 -13.99 -22.32
CA ARG A 473 -19.60 -12.61 -22.12
C ARG A 473 -19.29 -11.73 -23.34
N LYS A 474 -18.11 -11.87 -23.93
CA LYS A 474 -17.72 -11.20 -25.17
C LYS A 474 -18.72 -11.46 -26.30
N ILE A 475 -19.15 -12.71 -26.46
CA ILE A 475 -20.13 -13.11 -27.48
C ILE A 475 -21.52 -12.55 -27.14
N GLU A 476 -21.98 -12.74 -25.89
CA GLU A 476 -23.28 -12.29 -25.39
C GLU A 476 -23.47 -10.77 -25.61
N GLU A 477 -22.43 -9.97 -25.38
CA GLU A 477 -22.48 -8.51 -25.52
C GLU A 477 -22.04 -7.97 -26.89
N GLN A 478 -21.58 -8.84 -27.79
CA GLN A 478 -20.94 -8.44 -29.06
C GLN A 478 -19.83 -7.39 -28.86
N SER A 479 -19.01 -7.57 -27.82
CA SER A 479 -18.01 -6.59 -27.41
C SER A 479 -16.58 -7.01 -27.81
N ASN A 480 -15.63 -6.10 -27.61
CA ASN A 480 -14.20 -6.40 -27.77
C ASN A 480 -13.56 -6.93 -26.48
N LEU A 481 -14.34 -7.29 -25.45
CA LEU A 481 -13.85 -7.74 -24.15
C LEU A 481 -12.78 -8.83 -24.31
N GLU A 482 -11.63 -8.59 -23.73
CA GLU A 482 -10.54 -9.54 -23.65
C GLU A 482 -9.66 -9.23 -22.43
N ILE A 483 -9.25 -10.28 -21.72
CA ILE A 483 -8.32 -10.18 -20.59
C ILE A 483 -6.93 -10.62 -21.03
N GLU A 484 -5.89 -10.03 -20.42
CA GLU A 484 -4.51 -10.28 -20.82
C GLU A 484 -3.69 -11.00 -19.76
N ASN A 485 -2.76 -11.85 -20.21
CA ASN A 485 -1.91 -12.69 -19.36
C ASN A 485 -2.70 -13.61 -18.42
N ARG A 486 -3.95 -13.96 -18.79
CA ARG A 486 -4.85 -14.80 -17.97
C ARG A 486 -5.02 -14.23 -16.55
N GLU A 487 -5.07 -12.91 -16.42
CA GLU A 487 -5.26 -12.22 -15.14
C GLU A 487 -6.70 -12.41 -14.65
N ILE A 488 -6.86 -13.22 -13.60
CA ILE A 488 -8.19 -13.57 -13.09
C ILE A 488 -8.90 -12.38 -12.43
N ALA A 489 -8.17 -11.42 -11.85
CA ALA A 489 -8.75 -10.22 -11.25
C ALA A 489 -9.52 -9.36 -12.26
N GLU A 490 -9.08 -9.30 -13.53
CA GLU A 490 -9.83 -8.63 -14.60
C GLU A 490 -11.20 -9.28 -14.83
N ALA A 491 -11.30 -10.62 -14.67
CA ALA A 491 -12.56 -11.33 -14.83
C ALA A 491 -13.51 -11.11 -13.65
N PHE A 492 -13.00 -10.99 -12.42
CA PHE A 492 -13.82 -10.65 -11.25
C PHE A 492 -14.49 -9.27 -11.42
N LEU A 493 -13.74 -8.27 -11.89
CA LEU A 493 -14.27 -6.91 -12.17
C LEU A 493 -15.47 -6.93 -13.14
N VAL A 494 -15.52 -7.90 -14.05
CA VAL A 494 -16.64 -8.07 -14.99
C VAL A 494 -17.76 -8.91 -14.38
N ARG A 495 -17.43 -10.04 -13.75
CA ARG A 495 -18.41 -11.02 -13.25
C ARG A 495 -19.36 -10.47 -12.21
N VAL A 496 -18.92 -9.51 -11.38
CA VAL A 496 -19.81 -8.83 -10.42
C VAL A 496 -21.03 -8.19 -11.08
N SER A 497 -20.92 -7.76 -12.34
CA SER A 497 -22.02 -7.14 -13.10
C SER A 497 -23.19 -8.07 -13.46
N ASP A 498 -23.06 -9.37 -13.16
CA ASP A 498 -24.14 -10.35 -13.28
C ASP A 498 -25.09 -10.36 -12.07
N PHE A 499 -24.75 -9.62 -11.00
CA PHE A 499 -25.54 -9.47 -9.78
C PHE A 499 -26.01 -8.02 -9.62
N ASN A 500 -27.05 -7.81 -8.81
CA ASN A 500 -27.61 -6.48 -8.56
C ASN A 500 -26.89 -5.83 -7.39
N PHE A 501 -26.20 -4.71 -7.63
CA PHE A 501 -25.51 -3.97 -6.58
C PHE A 501 -25.49 -2.46 -6.82
N GLU A 502 -25.33 -1.66 -5.76
CA GLU A 502 -25.16 -0.20 -5.88
C GLU A 502 -23.70 0.17 -6.17
N GLN A 503 -22.76 -0.33 -5.38
CA GLN A 503 -21.33 -0.09 -5.57
C GLN A 503 -20.46 -1.32 -5.27
N CYS A 504 -19.36 -1.48 -5.99
CA CYS A 504 -18.35 -2.51 -5.77
C CYS A 504 -17.04 -1.85 -5.35
N ALA A 505 -16.33 -2.45 -4.39
CA ALA A 505 -14.99 -2.04 -3.99
C ALA A 505 -14.05 -3.25 -3.93
N PHE A 506 -13.07 -3.31 -4.82
CA PHE A 506 -12.10 -4.40 -4.87
C PHE A 506 -10.66 -3.95 -4.75
N ILE A 507 -9.90 -4.70 -3.97
CA ILE A 507 -8.44 -4.66 -3.95
C ILE A 507 -7.94 -5.57 -5.07
N ILE A 508 -7.28 -4.99 -6.08
CA ILE A 508 -6.74 -5.71 -7.23
C ILE A 508 -5.28 -5.33 -7.47
N THR A 509 -4.58 -6.08 -8.32
CA THR A 509 -3.24 -5.65 -8.74
C THR A 509 -3.27 -4.36 -9.57
N SER A 510 -2.45 -3.37 -9.19
CA SER A 510 -2.33 -2.10 -9.94
C SER A 510 -1.90 -2.30 -11.39
N LYS A 511 -1.27 -3.45 -11.71
CA LYS A 511 -0.82 -3.75 -13.07
C LYS A 511 -1.93 -3.74 -14.10
N ILE A 512 -3.19 -3.97 -13.72
CA ILE A 512 -4.35 -3.88 -14.62
C ILE A 512 -4.44 -2.48 -15.25
N LEU A 513 -4.07 -1.44 -14.51
CA LEU A 513 -4.12 -0.04 -14.95
C LEU A 513 -3.02 0.33 -15.98
N TYR A 514 -1.91 -0.43 -16.04
CA TYR A 514 -0.74 -0.09 -16.87
C TYR A 514 -0.22 -1.25 -17.74
N LYS A 515 -1.02 -2.32 -17.88
CA LYS A 515 -0.59 -3.55 -18.55
C LYS A 515 -0.19 -3.29 -20.01
N ILE A 516 0.95 -3.87 -20.39
CA ILE A 516 1.43 -3.89 -21.79
C ILE A 516 0.97 -5.16 -22.48
N SER A 517 0.48 -4.97 -23.71
CA SER A 517 0.00 -6.03 -24.58
C SER A 517 1.08 -6.44 -25.59
N ARG A 518 1.24 -7.75 -25.81
CA ARG A 518 2.15 -8.27 -26.85
C ARG A 518 1.65 -7.97 -28.27
N LYS A 519 0.34 -7.77 -28.40
CA LYS A 519 -0.39 -7.52 -29.64
C LYS A 519 -0.90 -6.08 -29.61
N LYS A 520 -0.58 -5.28 -30.64
CA LYS A 520 -0.88 -3.84 -30.66
C LYS A 520 -2.39 -3.59 -30.58
N GLU A 521 -3.17 -4.43 -31.23
CA GLU A 521 -4.64 -4.40 -31.27
C GLU A 521 -5.31 -4.73 -29.93
N LYS A 522 -4.57 -5.32 -28.97
CA LYS A 522 -5.09 -5.67 -27.64
C LYS A 522 -4.75 -4.62 -26.55
N LYS A 523 -3.92 -3.64 -26.89
CA LYS A 523 -3.45 -2.61 -25.95
C LYS A 523 -4.59 -1.79 -25.38
N GLY A 524 -4.77 -1.89 -24.06
CA GLY A 524 -5.80 -1.17 -23.31
C GLY A 524 -7.23 -1.63 -23.61
N VAL A 525 -7.43 -2.76 -24.30
CA VAL A 525 -8.78 -3.25 -24.66
C VAL A 525 -9.64 -3.50 -23.42
N PHE A 526 -9.11 -4.20 -22.42
CA PHE A 526 -9.82 -4.43 -21.16
C PHE A 526 -10.20 -3.10 -20.47
N ARG A 527 -9.26 -2.17 -20.33
CA ARG A 527 -9.50 -0.88 -19.66
C ARG A 527 -10.56 -0.05 -20.38
N LYS A 528 -10.51 0.02 -21.71
CA LYS A 528 -11.53 0.70 -22.52
C LYS A 528 -12.90 0.06 -22.35
N TYR A 529 -12.97 -1.27 -22.38
CA TYR A 529 -14.21 -2.00 -22.10
C TYR A 529 -14.73 -1.66 -20.69
N PHE A 530 -13.89 -1.75 -19.67
CA PHE A 530 -14.25 -1.49 -18.28
C PHE A 530 -14.77 -0.05 -18.09
N LEU A 531 -14.04 0.95 -18.58
CA LEU A 531 -14.45 2.37 -18.52
C LEU A 531 -15.71 2.67 -19.35
N SER A 532 -16.09 1.81 -20.31
CA SER A 532 -17.31 1.98 -21.09
C SER A 532 -18.55 1.36 -20.44
N ARG A 533 -18.36 0.36 -19.56
CA ARG A 533 -19.44 -0.43 -18.92
C ARG A 533 -19.60 -0.18 -17.42
N PHE A 534 -18.70 0.59 -16.83
CA PHE A 534 -18.70 0.89 -15.40
C PHE A 534 -18.36 2.37 -15.17
N LYS A 535 -18.98 2.96 -14.15
CA LYS A 535 -18.55 4.24 -13.59
C LYS A 535 -17.57 3.95 -12.48
N ILE A 536 -16.38 4.53 -12.56
CA ILE A 536 -15.40 4.45 -11.48
C ILE A 536 -15.55 5.70 -10.64
N SER A 537 -15.96 5.58 -9.38
CA SER A 537 -16.04 6.73 -8.48
C SER A 537 -14.65 7.08 -7.93
N GLN A 538 -13.85 6.06 -7.60
CA GLN A 538 -12.55 6.28 -6.97
C GLN A 538 -11.52 5.21 -7.33
N VAL A 539 -10.27 5.65 -7.47
CA VAL A 539 -9.07 4.83 -7.65
C VAL A 539 -8.10 5.17 -6.53
N PHE A 540 -7.79 4.21 -5.66
CA PHE A 540 -6.77 4.39 -4.63
C PHE A 540 -5.53 3.56 -4.98
N GLU A 541 -4.45 4.22 -5.38
CA GLU A 541 -3.22 3.61 -5.88
C GLU A 541 -2.19 3.45 -4.74
N LEU A 542 -1.75 2.20 -4.50
CA LEU A 542 -0.80 1.82 -3.45
C LEU A 542 0.54 1.32 -4.01
N SER A 543 0.74 1.33 -5.34
CA SER A 543 1.94 0.78 -5.97
C SER A 543 3.25 1.41 -5.49
N SER A 544 3.23 2.70 -5.11
CA SER A 544 4.38 3.42 -4.56
C SER A 544 4.78 2.93 -3.17
N VAL A 545 3.84 2.33 -2.44
CA VAL A 545 4.05 1.76 -1.10
C VAL A 545 3.93 0.23 -1.08
N ARG A 546 4.13 -0.43 -2.23
CA ARG A 546 3.99 -1.89 -2.37
C ARG A 546 4.84 -2.70 -1.40
N HIS A 547 6.02 -2.19 -1.03
CA HIS A 547 6.95 -2.79 -0.06
C HIS A 547 6.57 -2.47 1.40
N GLN A 548 5.45 -1.78 1.59
CA GLN A 548 4.86 -1.47 2.89
C GLN A 548 3.45 -2.05 3.05
N VAL A 549 2.78 -2.50 1.99
CA VAL A 549 1.37 -2.94 2.06
C VAL A 549 1.26 -4.42 2.46
N PHE A 550 2.02 -5.31 1.79
CA PHE A 550 1.94 -6.77 1.98
C PHE A 550 3.20 -7.38 2.60
N ASP A 551 3.92 -6.62 3.43
CA ASP A 551 5.23 -6.98 4.03
C ASP A 551 5.21 -8.26 4.88
N LYS A 552 4.03 -8.82 5.12
CA LYS A 552 3.76 -9.98 5.97
C LYS A 552 3.53 -11.29 5.19
N SER A 553 3.56 -11.31 3.85
CA SER A 553 3.49 -12.57 3.11
C SER A 553 4.84 -13.29 3.13
N ASN A 554 4.84 -14.60 3.42
CA ASN A 554 6.03 -15.46 3.39
C ASN A 554 6.73 -15.49 2.00
N ASP A 555 6.04 -15.00 0.96
CA ASP A 555 6.56 -14.85 -0.40
C ASP A 555 7.20 -13.47 -0.63
N LYS A 556 8.42 -13.45 -1.18
CA LYS A 556 9.13 -12.23 -1.62
C LYS A 556 8.44 -11.50 -2.80
N ALA A 557 7.27 -11.94 -3.21
CA ALA A 557 6.53 -11.36 -4.33
C ALA A 557 5.84 -10.07 -3.87
N VAL A 558 6.59 -8.97 -3.92
CA VAL A 558 6.05 -7.62 -3.71
C VAL A 558 5.15 -7.27 -4.90
N ALA A 559 3.85 -7.47 -4.75
CA ALA A 559 2.85 -7.15 -5.75
C ALA A 559 2.20 -5.77 -5.47
N PRO A 560 2.10 -4.88 -6.47
CA PRO A 560 1.42 -3.60 -6.29
C PRO A 560 -0.10 -3.76 -6.31
N ALA A 561 -0.76 -3.05 -5.41
CA ALA A 561 -2.21 -3.07 -5.27
C ALA A 561 -2.85 -1.70 -5.52
N THR A 562 -4.09 -1.74 -5.96
CA THR A 562 -4.98 -0.59 -6.05
C THR A 562 -6.38 -1.00 -5.60
N ILE A 563 -7.14 -0.05 -5.06
CA ILE A 563 -8.55 -0.24 -4.75
C ILE A 563 -9.38 0.51 -5.79
N LEU A 564 -10.29 -0.20 -6.45
CA LEU A 564 -11.26 0.39 -7.36
C LEU A 564 -12.64 0.42 -6.71
N PHE A 565 -13.25 1.60 -6.68
CA PHE A 565 -14.65 1.80 -6.32
C PHE A 565 -15.44 2.09 -7.60
N PHE A 566 -16.41 1.25 -7.93
CA PHE A 566 -17.11 1.34 -9.20
C PHE A 566 -18.54 0.80 -9.14
N SER A 567 -19.38 1.23 -10.06
CA SER A 567 -20.74 0.74 -10.24
C SER A 567 -21.00 0.38 -11.69
N LYS A 568 -21.95 -0.54 -11.92
CA LYS A 568 -22.36 -0.93 -13.27
C LYS A 568 -23.07 0.23 -13.97
N SER A 569 -22.70 0.53 -15.20
CA SER A 569 -23.36 1.54 -16.02
C SER A 569 -23.10 1.29 -17.50
N ASP A 570 -24.14 0.92 -18.24
CA ASP A 570 -24.04 0.69 -19.68
C ASP A 570 -24.15 1.99 -20.51
N ASN A 571 -24.33 3.16 -19.88
CA ASN A 571 -24.45 4.44 -20.57
C ASN A 571 -23.07 5.09 -20.79
N ILE A 572 -22.51 4.91 -21.99
CA ILE A 572 -21.17 5.40 -22.36
C ILE A 572 -21.05 6.91 -22.21
N GLU A 573 -22.05 7.69 -22.65
CA GLU A 573 -21.99 9.17 -22.60
C GLU A 573 -22.03 9.69 -21.16
N GLU A 574 -22.80 9.03 -20.30
CA GLU A 574 -22.81 9.34 -18.88
C GLU A 574 -21.48 8.94 -18.22
N ASN A 575 -20.95 7.77 -18.58
CA ASN A 575 -19.65 7.30 -18.09
C ASN A 575 -18.53 8.26 -18.48
N ARG A 576 -18.56 8.87 -19.68
CA ARG A 576 -17.55 9.86 -20.09
C ARG A 576 -17.57 11.13 -19.23
N LYS A 577 -18.76 11.54 -18.74
CA LYS A 577 -18.95 12.71 -17.88
C LYS A 577 -18.75 12.43 -16.39
N ASN A 578 -18.62 11.16 -16.01
CA ASN A 578 -18.35 10.76 -14.64
C ASN A 578 -17.01 11.33 -14.15
N ILE A 579 -16.97 11.80 -12.90
CA ILE A 579 -15.74 12.25 -12.25
C ILE A 579 -15.13 11.07 -11.50
N ILE A 580 -13.83 10.84 -11.72
CA ILE A 580 -13.04 9.85 -11.01
C ILE A 580 -12.14 10.59 -10.02
N THR A 581 -12.25 10.24 -8.75
CA THR A 581 -11.28 10.62 -7.72
C THR A 581 -10.10 9.65 -7.75
N HIS A 582 -8.91 10.11 -8.14
CA HIS A 582 -7.68 9.33 -8.15
C HIS A 582 -6.75 9.78 -7.03
N ILE A 583 -6.41 8.86 -6.14
CA ILE A 583 -5.58 9.11 -4.95
C ILE A 583 -4.34 8.21 -5.02
N SER A 584 -3.14 8.78 -4.90
CA SER A 584 -1.90 7.98 -4.89
C SER A 584 -1.16 8.07 -3.56
N LEU A 585 -1.11 6.97 -2.81
CA LEU A 585 -0.43 6.94 -1.52
C LEU A 585 1.10 6.89 -1.68
N LYS A 586 1.80 7.89 -1.15
CA LYS A 586 3.27 7.97 -1.18
C LYS A 586 3.90 7.43 0.10
N PRO A 587 5.13 6.89 0.02
CA PRO A 587 5.89 6.51 1.20
C PRO A 587 6.05 7.74 2.11
N ASN A 588 5.58 7.60 3.34
CA ASN A 588 5.75 8.59 4.38
C ASN A 588 5.94 7.85 5.72
N LEU A 589 6.40 8.58 6.73
CA LEU A 589 6.76 8.02 8.02
C LEU A 589 5.58 7.42 8.78
N PHE A 590 4.39 8.03 8.67
CA PHE A 590 3.16 7.58 9.30
C PHE A 590 2.71 6.23 8.73
N PHE A 591 2.74 6.08 7.40
CA PHE A 591 2.41 4.83 6.75
C PHE A 591 3.46 3.75 7.03
N GLU A 592 4.74 4.08 6.99
CA GLU A 592 5.82 3.12 7.27
C GLU A 592 5.78 2.57 8.69
N THR A 593 5.43 3.41 9.68
CA THR A 593 5.52 3.05 11.10
C THR A 593 4.19 2.50 11.64
N PHE A 594 3.05 3.08 11.23
CA PHE A 594 1.74 2.80 11.82
C PHE A 594 0.69 2.33 10.81
N LYS A 595 1.02 2.29 9.51
CA LYS A 595 0.06 2.06 8.41
C LYS A 595 -1.07 3.11 8.35
N LEU A 596 -0.83 4.31 8.91
CA LEU A 596 -1.73 5.46 8.79
C LEU A 596 -1.61 6.08 7.39
N MET A 597 -2.73 6.22 6.70
CA MET A 597 -2.76 6.79 5.36
C MET A 597 -2.80 8.31 5.43
N VAL A 598 -1.67 8.91 5.08
CA VAL A 598 -1.50 10.36 4.92
C VAL A 598 -1.12 10.61 3.48
N ILE A 599 -1.84 11.48 2.81
CA ILE A 599 -1.54 11.91 1.43
C ILE A 599 -1.25 13.40 1.41
N GLU A 600 -0.50 13.84 0.41
CA GLU A 600 -0.27 15.27 0.18
C GLU A 600 -1.32 15.82 -0.79
N LYS A 601 -1.51 17.14 -0.80
CA LYS A 601 -2.52 17.81 -1.64
C LYS A 601 -2.48 17.35 -3.10
N TYR A 602 -1.29 17.25 -3.68
CA TYR A 602 -1.11 16.88 -5.09
C TYR A 602 -1.20 15.37 -5.38
N ASP A 603 -1.35 14.53 -4.35
CA ASP A 603 -1.61 13.11 -4.51
C ASP A 603 -3.09 12.81 -4.80
N TYR A 604 -3.99 13.71 -4.37
CA TYR A 604 -5.44 13.68 -4.63
C TYR A 604 -5.77 14.43 -5.93
N LYS A 605 -6.53 13.79 -6.83
CA LYS A 605 -6.85 14.35 -8.15
C LYS A 605 -8.26 13.96 -8.57
N GLU A 606 -9.01 14.90 -9.15
CA GLU A 606 -10.33 14.62 -9.74
C GLU A 606 -10.31 14.92 -11.23
N LEU A 607 -10.72 13.94 -12.04
CA LEU A 607 -10.73 14.06 -13.50
C LEU A 607 -11.97 13.40 -14.10
N LEU A 608 -12.42 13.89 -15.24
CA LEU A 608 -13.44 13.21 -16.02
C LEU A 608 -12.93 11.86 -16.52
N GLN A 609 -13.75 10.83 -16.43
CA GLN A 609 -13.48 9.48 -16.89
C GLN A 609 -13.13 9.44 -18.39
N SER A 610 -13.60 10.42 -19.19
CA SER A 610 -13.19 10.59 -20.59
C SER A 610 -11.67 10.67 -20.78
N TYR A 611 -10.92 11.29 -19.85
CA TYR A 611 -9.46 11.36 -19.96
C TYR A 611 -8.81 9.98 -19.95
N PHE A 612 -9.33 9.05 -19.15
CA PHE A 612 -8.84 7.67 -19.09
C PHE A 612 -9.24 6.84 -20.31
N ILE A 613 -10.39 7.14 -20.91
CA ILE A 613 -10.87 6.48 -22.13
C ILE A 613 -10.03 6.91 -23.34
N ASP A 614 -9.77 8.21 -23.44
CA ASP A 614 -9.13 8.83 -24.60
C ASP A 614 -7.60 8.69 -24.53
N GLU A 615 -7.02 8.72 -23.33
CA GLU A 615 -5.57 8.75 -23.10
C GLU A 615 -5.12 7.68 -22.10
N ASP A 616 -4.98 6.43 -22.58
CA ASP A 616 -4.62 5.25 -21.77
C ASP A 616 -3.32 5.39 -20.94
N TRP A 617 -2.43 6.32 -21.29
CA TRP A 617 -1.20 6.57 -20.51
C TRP A 617 -1.43 7.44 -19.28
N ILE A 618 -2.59 8.10 -19.14
CA ILE A 618 -2.86 9.04 -18.05
C ILE A 618 -2.85 8.34 -16.69
N TRP A 619 -3.29 7.07 -16.65
CA TRP A 619 -3.22 6.23 -15.45
C TRP A 619 -1.86 6.40 -14.77
N LYS A 620 -0.76 6.24 -15.53
CA LYS A 620 0.59 6.23 -14.95
C LYS A 620 1.05 7.62 -14.51
N VAL A 621 0.63 8.65 -15.24
CA VAL A 621 0.94 10.05 -14.92
C VAL A 621 0.31 10.46 -13.60
N LEU A 622 -0.95 10.09 -13.36
CA LEU A 622 -1.66 10.46 -12.12
C LEU A 622 -1.05 9.83 -10.86
N VAL A 623 -0.25 8.77 -11.00
CA VAL A 623 0.53 8.22 -9.90
C VAL A 623 1.52 9.27 -9.41
N TYR A 624 2.45 9.77 -10.21
CA TYR A 624 3.57 10.59 -9.73
C TYR A 624 3.58 12.05 -10.17
N GLY A 625 2.82 12.38 -11.21
CA GLY A 625 2.76 13.72 -11.78
C GLY A 625 1.52 14.49 -11.33
N ASN A 626 1.49 15.77 -11.68
CA ASN A 626 0.37 16.69 -11.53
C ASN A 626 -0.14 17.17 -12.90
N ILE A 627 -0.97 18.21 -12.93
CA ILE A 627 -1.53 18.76 -14.17
C ILE A 627 -0.46 19.32 -15.13
N LEU A 628 0.63 19.88 -14.61
CA LEU A 628 1.73 20.38 -15.43
C LEU A 628 2.47 19.20 -16.09
N ASP A 629 2.68 18.11 -15.35
CA ASP A 629 3.27 16.88 -15.90
C ASP A 629 2.39 16.26 -16.99
N TYR A 630 1.06 16.28 -16.82
CA TYR A 630 0.12 15.83 -17.84
C TYR A 630 0.32 16.60 -19.16
N HIS A 631 0.33 17.93 -19.09
CA HIS A 631 0.52 18.77 -20.28
C HIS A 631 1.91 18.58 -20.89
N PHE A 632 2.95 18.45 -20.07
CA PHE A 632 4.30 18.24 -20.55
C PHE A 632 4.45 16.88 -21.25
N ILE A 633 3.95 15.79 -20.66
CA ILE A 633 3.96 14.46 -21.30
C ILE A 633 3.13 14.46 -22.59
N LYS A 634 1.98 15.12 -22.60
CA LYS A 634 1.14 15.26 -23.80
C LYS A 634 1.88 15.99 -24.91
N ARG A 635 2.58 17.09 -24.60
CA ARG A 635 3.45 17.82 -25.54
C ARG A 635 4.59 16.94 -26.05
N LEU A 636 5.29 16.22 -25.18
CA LEU A 636 6.39 15.34 -25.59
C LEU A 636 5.90 14.27 -26.57
N LYS A 637 4.75 13.66 -26.30
CA LYS A 637 4.12 12.60 -27.12
C LYS A 637 3.66 13.07 -28.52
N THR A 638 3.69 14.36 -28.85
CA THR A 638 3.43 14.82 -30.22
C THR A 638 4.59 14.52 -31.17
N ASN A 639 5.78 14.24 -30.64
CA ASN A 639 6.95 13.87 -31.43
C ASN A 639 6.96 12.35 -31.70
N LYS A 640 7.62 11.95 -32.79
CA LYS A 640 7.86 10.52 -33.11
C LYS A 640 8.63 9.85 -31.97
N SER A 641 8.25 8.61 -31.65
CA SER A 641 8.94 7.81 -30.63
C SER A 641 10.26 7.25 -31.16
N ILE A 642 11.18 6.88 -30.26
CA ILE A 642 12.41 6.14 -30.62
C ILE A 642 12.09 4.94 -31.50
N TYR A 643 11.02 4.19 -31.18
CA TYR A 643 10.57 3.04 -31.95
C TYR A 643 10.26 3.40 -33.40
N ASP A 644 9.65 4.55 -33.66
CA ASP A 644 9.31 5.01 -35.01
C ASP A 644 10.56 5.29 -35.86
N TYR A 645 11.69 5.64 -35.24
CA TYR A 645 12.97 5.81 -35.95
C TYR A 645 13.71 4.49 -36.12
N ILE A 646 13.90 3.71 -35.05
CA ILE A 646 14.70 2.47 -35.12
C ILE A 646 14.00 1.34 -35.87
N SER A 647 12.71 1.46 -36.13
CA SER A 647 11.96 0.49 -36.93
C SER A 647 12.15 0.63 -38.44
N ASP A 648 12.83 1.69 -38.90
CA ASP A 648 13.21 1.86 -40.30
C ASP A 648 14.40 0.94 -40.65
N PRO A 649 14.19 -0.12 -41.46
CA PRO A 649 15.23 -1.09 -41.78
C PRO A 649 16.30 -0.54 -42.73
N SER A 650 16.10 0.63 -43.34
CA SER A 650 17.12 1.29 -44.17
C SER A 650 18.25 1.89 -43.32
N HIS A 651 17.93 2.29 -42.09
CA HIS A 651 18.86 2.95 -41.18
C HIS A 651 19.29 2.08 -40.00
N PHE A 652 18.47 1.10 -39.59
CA PHE A 652 18.72 0.33 -38.37
C PHE A 652 18.40 -1.15 -38.47
N ILE A 653 19.15 -1.92 -37.65
CA ILE A 653 18.78 -3.27 -37.22
C ILE A 653 18.75 -3.23 -35.70
N PHE A 654 17.63 -3.62 -35.08
CA PHE A 654 17.53 -3.70 -33.63
C PHE A 654 16.88 -5.00 -33.15
N GLY A 655 17.24 -5.42 -31.95
CA GLY A 655 16.69 -6.64 -31.38
C GLY A 655 17.35 -7.03 -30.06
N LYS A 656 16.66 -7.88 -29.31
CA LYS A 656 17.21 -8.51 -28.10
C LYS A 656 18.37 -9.42 -28.47
N GLY A 657 19.30 -9.60 -27.54
CA GLY A 657 20.37 -10.58 -27.65
C GLY A 657 19.89 -12.04 -27.58
N ILE A 658 20.85 -12.92 -27.36
CA ILE A 658 20.67 -14.38 -27.36
C ILE A 658 19.84 -14.81 -26.14
N SER A 659 18.86 -15.69 -26.36
CA SER A 659 18.10 -16.32 -25.27
C SER A 659 18.64 -17.72 -24.99
N ILE A 660 19.04 -17.96 -23.74
CA ILE A 660 19.58 -19.24 -23.23
C ILE A 660 18.51 -19.91 -22.35
N GLY A 661 18.37 -21.25 -22.39
CA GLY A 661 17.50 -21.99 -21.46
C GLY A 661 16.03 -22.08 -21.85
N GLY A 662 15.72 -22.15 -23.16
CA GLY A 662 14.38 -22.45 -23.67
C GLY A 662 14.31 -23.82 -24.36
N GLY A 663 13.12 -24.18 -24.89
CA GLY A 663 12.88 -25.52 -25.45
C GLY A 663 13.51 -25.78 -26.84
N ASP A 664 13.79 -24.72 -27.60
CA ASP A 664 14.34 -24.84 -28.96
C ASP A 664 15.88 -25.00 -28.94
N LYS A 665 16.42 -25.72 -29.93
CA LYS A 665 17.88 -25.89 -30.13
C LYS A 665 18.31 -25.28 -31.47
N ASN A 666 18.86 -24.07 -31.43
CA ASN A 666 19.37 -23.38 -32.62
C ASN A 666 20.91 -23.30 -32.59
N PRO A 667 21.61 -23.55 -33.71
CA PRO A 667 23.08 -23.59 -33.76
C PRO A 667 23.70 -22.18 -33.63
N ILE A 668 24.92 -22.10 -33.09
CA ILE A 668 25.58 -20.82 -32.75
C ILE A 668 27.04 -20.71 -33.22
N VAL A 669 27.44 -21.52 -34.21
CA VAL A 669 28.84 -21.61 -34.70
C VAL A 669 29.41 -20.25 -35.10
N GLU A 670 28.65 -19.43 -35.82
CA GLU A 670 29.11 -18.09 -36.23
C GLU A 670 29.18 -17.09 -35.06
N HIS A 671 28.26 -17.20 -34.09
CA HIS A 671 28.25 -16.34 -32.90
C HIS A 671 29.42 -16.66 -31.94
N GLN A 672 29.87 -17.92 -31.91
CA GLN A 672 31.05 -18.34 -31.13
C GLN A 672 32.36 -17.73 -31.64
N LYS A 673 32.43 -17.31 -32.91
CA LYS A 673 33.61 -16.64 -33.48
C LYS A 673 33.84 -15.23 -32.94
N ILE A 674 32.82 -14.61 -32.34
CA ILE A 674 32.96 -13.29 -31.72
C ILE A 674 33.75 -13.44 -30.42
N LYS A 675 34.81 -12.64 -30.24
CA LYS A 675 35.75 -12.78 -29.12
C LYS A 675 35.13 -12.39 -27.77
N TYR A 676 34.35 -11.33 -27.75
CA TYR A 676 33.88 -10.69 -26.53
C TYR A 676 32.40 -10.94 -26.27
N SER A 677 32.03 -10.92 -24.99
CA SER A 677 30.63 -10.88 -24.55
C SER A 677 30.43 -9.87 -23.42
N ILE A 678 29.16 -9.65 -23.05
CA ILE A 678 28.78 -8.88 -21.87
C ILE A 678 28.12 -9.80 -20.86
N ASP A 679 28.73 -9.87 -19.68
CA ASP A 679 28.10 -10.49 -18.53
C ASP A 679 27.02 -9.57 -17.92
N SER A 680 25.79 -9.76 -18.41
CA SER A 680 24.61 -9.07 -17.90
C SER A 680 24.32 -9.34 -16.41
N LYS A 681 24.77 -10.47 -15.84
CA LYS A 681 24.59 -10.80 -14.42
C LYS A 681 25.58 -10.04 -13.54
N ASN A 682 26.82 -9.86 -14.01
CA ASN A 682 27.89 -9.14 -13.31
C ASN A 682 27.98 -7.65 -13.68
N LYS A 683 26.88 -7.03 -14.10
CA LYS A 683 26.79 -5.59 -14.40
C LYS A 683 27.77 -5.13 -15.51
N GLY A 684 28.01 -5.97 -16.52
CA GLY A 684 28.88 -5.64 -17.65
C GLY A 684 28.40 -4.49 -18.56
N LEU A 685 27.16 -4.02 -18.40
CA LEU A 685 26.65 -2.82 -19.07
C LEU A 685 26.28 -1.75 -18.03
N LYS A 686 26.92 -0.58 -18.14
CA LYS A 686 26.74 0.59 -17.27
C LYS A 686 26.46 1.84 -18.12
N PRO A 687 25.99 2.95 -17.52
CA PRO A 687 25.88 4.24 -18.21
C PRO A 687 27.21 4.64 -18.88
N PHE A 688 27.20 4.75 -20.21
CA PHE A 688 28.35 5.11 -21.05
C PHE A 688 29.55 4.14 -21.04
N ASP A 689 29.42 2.96 -20.44
CA ASP A 689 30.52 2.02 -20.22
C ASP A 689 30.13 0.55 -20.43
N ILE A 690 31.06 -0.22 -20.98
CA ILE A 690 30.95 -1.65 -21.26
C ILE A 690 32.17 -2.36 -20.67
N SER A 691 31.92 -3.33 -19.79
CA SER A 691 32.94 -4.25 -19.31
C SER A 691 32.84 -5.54 -20.11
N TYR A 692 33.82 -5.78 -20.99
CA TYR A 692 33.88 -6.97 -21.83
C TYR A 692 34.38 -8.19 -21.04
N SER A 693 33.77 -9.33 -21.29
CA SER A 693 34.22 -10.65 -20.87
C SER A 693 34.55 -11.52 -22.09
N ASN A 694 35.22 -12.66 -21.88
CA ASN A 694 35.35 -13.68 -22.92
C ASN A 694 33.96 -14.17 -23.36
N ASN A 695 33.83 -14.64 -24.60
CA ASN A 695 32.54 -15.09 -25.13
C ASN A 695 31.97 -16.27 -24.32
N PHE A 696 30.83 -16.04 -23.63
CA PHE A 696 30.18 -17.08 -22.82
C PHE A 696 29.55 -18.21 -23.64
N LEU A 697 29.44 -18.06 -24.97
CA LEU A 697 28.88 -19.08 -25.86
C LEU A 697 29.82 -20.26 -26.12
N SER A 698 31.09 -20.17 -25.71
CA SER A 698 32.03 -21.29 -25.78
C SER A 698 31.49 -22.55 -25.12
N ASP A 699 30.66 -22.36 -24.09
CA ASP A 699 30.16 -23.44 -23.23
C ASP A 699 28.80 -23.99 -23.71
N TYR A 700 28.29 -23.51 -24.86
CA TYR A 700 26.98 -23.87 -25.37
C TYR A 700 27.07 -24.36 -26.82
N GLU A 701 26.40 -25.47 -27.12
CA GLU A 701 26.27 -25.97 -28.49
C GLU A 701 25.04 -25.37 -29.21
N PHE A 702 23.96 -25.15 -28.45
CA PHE A 702 22.69 -24.61 -28.95
C PHE A 702 22.12 -23.56 -28.00
N VAL A 703 21.27 -22.70 -28.56
CA VAL A 703 20.51 -21.70 -27.81
C VAL A 703 19.04 -21.69 -28.23
N HIS A 704 18.17 -21.16 -27.37
CA HIS A 704 16.74 -21.06 -27.68
C HIS A 704 16.48 -20.06 -28.81
N ARG A 705 17.18 -18.92 -28.85
CA ARG A 705 17.06 -17.94 -29.93
C ARG A 705 18.42 -17.33 -30.25
N GLN A 706 18.98 -17.67 -31.42
CA GLN A 706 20.31 -17.23 -31.87
C GLN A 706 20.37 -15.75 -32.28
N ARG A 707 19.26 -15.20 -32.80
CA ARG A 707 19.18 -13.84 -33.38
C ARG A 707 20.12 -13.64 -34.59
N LYS A 708 19.92 -12.53 -35.32
CA LYS A 708 20.74 -12.20 -36.50
C LYS A 708 22.18 -11.86 -36.07
N LEU A 709 23.18 -12.39 -36.77
CA LEU A 709 24.60 -12.15 -36.45
C LEU A 709 24.97 -10.67 -36.52
N GLU A 710 24.37 -9.93 -37.46
CA GLU A 710 24.58 -8.49 -37.66
C GLU A 710 24.37 -7.67 -36.38
N LEU A 711 23.44 -8.06 -35.50
CA LEU A 711 23.17 -7.37 -34.22
C LEU A 711 24.36 -7.36 -33.25
N PHE A 712 25.32 -8.26 -33.45
CA PHE A 712 26.51 -8.41 -32.60
C PHE A 712 27.76 -7.79 -33.24
N LYS A 713 27.61 -7.11 -34.39
CA LYS A 713 28.70 -6.44 -35.12
C LYS A 713 28.76 -4.96 -34.78
N ASN A 714 29.96 -4.43 -34.60
CA ASN A 714 30.16 -3.00 -34.32
C ASN A 714 29.83 -2.09 -35.52
N PRO A 715 29.59 -0.77 -35.28
CA PRO A 715 29.21 -0.21 -33.99
C PRO A 715 27.77 -0.64 -33.62
N VAL A 716 27.48 -0.79 -32.33
CA VAL A 716 26.13 -1.11 -31.84
C VAL A 716 25.84 -0.41 -30.52
N LEU A 717 24.69 0.28 -30.43
CA LEU A 717 24.20 0.83 -29.18
C LEU A 717 23.49 -0.27 -28.39
N LEU A 718 23.96 -0.52 -27.17
CA LEU A 718 23.41 -1.53 -26.29
C LEU A 718 22.58 -0.86 -25.20
N VAL A 719 21.38 -1.40 -24.95
CA VAL A 719 20.45 -0.88 -23.94
C VAL A 719 19.92 -2.02 -23.08
N GLY A 720 20.19 -1.95 -21.78
CA GLY A 720 19.76 -2.96 -20.81
C GLY A 720 18.25 -2.94 -20.56
N LYS A 721 17.71 -4.12 -20.20
CA LYS A 721 16.35 -4.26 -19.65
C LYS A 721 16.25 -3.66 -18.24
N GLY A 722 17.28 -3.86 -17.43
CA GLY A 722 17.38 -3.26 -16.09
C GLY A 722 17.85 -1.81 -16.16
N ILE A 723 17.30 -0.98 -15.29
CA ILE A 723 17.62 0.46 -15.19
C ILE A 723 18.56 0.75 -14.02
N SER A 724 19.16 1.95 -14.02
CA SER A 724 20.01 2.43 -12.93
C SER A 724 19.20 2.75 -11.65
N ASN A 725 19.89 3.17 -10.59
CA ASN A 725 19.22 3.67 -9.38
C ASN A 725 18.56 5.04 -9.58
N SER A 726 18.95 5.77 -10.63
CA SER A 726 18.33 7.03 -11.04
C SER A 726 17.34 6.83 -12.19
N PHE A 727 16.87 5.60 -12.41
CA PHE A 727 15.95 5.19 -13.49
C PHE A 727 16.39 5.50 -14.94
N MET A 728 17.66 5.82 -15.15
CA MET A 728 18.27 5.90 -16.48
C MET A 728 18.45 4.50 -17.08
N ALA A 729 18.42 4.39 -18.41
CA ALA A 729 18.75 3.15 -19.08
C ALA A 729 20.25 2.87 -18.98
N LYS A 730 20.62 1.63 -18.63
CA LYS A 730 22.01 1.19 -18.70
C LYS A 730 22.37 1.03 -20.18
N SER A 731 23.10 1.98 -20.75
CA SER A 731 23.38 1.98 -22.18
C SER A 731 24.75 2.55 -22.52
N ALA A 732 25.34 1.99 -23.59
CA ALA A 732 26.65 2.34 -24.11
C ALA A 732 26.79 1.87 -25.57
N ILE A 733 27.68 2.50 -26.34
CA ILE A 733 28.02 2.06 -27.70
C ILE A 733 29.23 1.14 -27.62
N SER A 734 29.11 -0.05 -28.20
CA SER A 734 30.26 -0.93 -28.43
C SER A 734 30.85 -0.65 -29.81
N TYR A 735 32.15 -0.44 -29.83
CA TYR A 735 32.97 -0.33 -31.04
C TYR A 735 33.70 -1.63 -31.38
N ASP A 736 33.44 -2.69 -30.60
CA ASP A 736 33.93 -4.05 -30.83
C ASP A 736 32.75 -4.99 -31.15
N ASP A 737 33.03 -6.09 -31.84
CA ASP A 737 32.04 -7.16 -31.98
C ASP A 737 31.79 -7.81 -30.62
N VAL A 738 30.52 -7.92 -30.22
CA VAL A 738 30.18 -8.32 -28.84
C VAL A 738 28.88 -9.13 -28.76
N ILE A 739 28.94 -10.25 -28.03
CA ILE A 739 27.80 -11.09 -27.70
C ILE A 739 27.09 -10.60 -26.43
N TYR A 740 25.75 -10.62 -26.43
CA TYR A 740 24.95 -10.27 -25.25
C TYR A 740 23.65 -11.09 -25.21
N THR A 741 23.10 -11.22 -24.01
CA THR A 741 21.86 -11.97 -23.75
C THR A 741 20.60 -11.14 -24.03
N ASP A 742 19.43 -11.76 -23.97
CA ASP A 742 18.13 -11.10 -24.11
C ASP A 742 17.75 -10.14 -22.97
N ALA A 743 18.63 -9.98 -21.98
CA ALA A 743 18.61 -8.88 -21.01
C ALA A 743 19.09 -7.55 -21.62
N ILE A 744 19.68 -7.56 -22.82
CA ILE A 744 20.18 -6.39 -23.55
C ILE A 744 19.55 -6.36 -24.94
N THR A 745 19.20 -5.16 -25.41
CA THR A 745 18.76 -4.89 -26.78
C THR A 745 19.84 -4.10 -27.51
N GLY A 746 20.26 -4.58 -28.67
CA GLY A 746 21.16 -3.85 -29.56
C GLY A 746 20.39 -3.04 -30.58
N ILE A 747 20.92 -1.86 -30.92
CA ILE A 747 20.48 -0.97 -31.99
C ILE A 747 21.71 -0.70 -32.86
N LYS A 748 21.77 -1.33 -34.02
CA LYS A 748 22.86 -1.22 -34.99
C LYS A 748 22.47 -0.20 -36.06
N PRO A 749 23.26 0.87 -36.25
CA PRO A 749 23.11 1.75 -37.40
C PRO A 749 23.66 1.09 -38.67
N LEU A 750 23.06 1.41 -39.82
CA LEU A 750 23.47 0.93 -41.14
C LEU A 750 24.15 2.00 -41.99
N ASP A 751 23.98 3.27 -41.64
CA ASP A 751 24.51 4.42 -42.34
C ASP A 751 24.93 5.56 -41.38
N GLU A 752 25.44 6.66 -41.92
CA GLU A 752 25.88 7.82 -41.13
C GLU A 752 24.72 8.49 -40.36
N LYS A 753 23.52 8.51 -40.95
CA LYS A 753 22.33 9.05 -40.29
C LYS A 753 22.00 8.22 -39.04
N GLY A 754 21.95 6.89 -39.18
CA GLY A 754 21.77 5.98 -38.07
C GLY A 754 22.85 6.14 -37.00
N PHE A 755 24.11 6.34 -37.42
CA PHE A 755 25.21 6.55 -36.50
C PHE A 755 25.06 7.85 -35.69
N SER A 756 24.60 8.94 -36.31
CA SER A 756 24.28 10.19 -35.60
C SER A 756 23.18 9.98 -34.56
N ILE A 757 22.10 9.29 -34.96
CA ILE A 757 20.95 9.02 -34.09
C ILE A 757 21.34 8.18 -32.87
N ILE A 758 22.17 7.14 -33.00
CA ILE A 758 22.56 6.33 -31.82
C ILE A 758 23.36 7.14 -30.78
N ASN A 759 24.06 8.20 -31.17
CA ASN A 759 24.73 9.10 -30.21
C ASN A 759 23.71 9.95 -29.44
N ILE A 760 22.66 10.44 -30.10
CA ILE A 760 21.55 11.15 -29.46
C ILE A 760 20.80 10.20 -28.52
N LEU A 761 20.54 8.97 -28.97
CA LEU A 761 19.89 7.94 -28.14
C LEU A 761 20.73 7.62 -26.91
N LEU A 762 22.04 7.47 -27.03
CA LEU A 762 22.91 7.23 -25.89
C LEU A 762 22.86 8.38 -24.87
N ALA A 763 22.88 9.62 -25.34
CA ALA A 763 22.70 10.80 -24.49
C ALA A 763 21.33 10.81 -23.80
N LEU A 764 20.26 10.59 -24.56
CA LEU A 764 18.88 10.56 -24.07
C LEU A 764 18.69 9.45 -23.02
N PHE A 765 19.08 8.21 -23.31
CA PHE A 765 18.95 7.06 -22.40
C PHE A 765 19.62 7.26 -21.03
N ASN A 766 20.65 8.11 -20.98
CA ASN A 766 21.39 8.45 -19.77
C ASN A 766 21.07 9.88 -19.25
N SER A 767 19.96 10.48 -19.68
CA SER A 767 19.54 11.84 -19.28
C SER A 767 18.45 11.83 -18.20
N GLU A 768 18.32 12.96 -17.52
CA GLU A 768 17.26 13.21 -16.53
C GLU A 768 15.86 13.25 -17.17
N LEU A 769 15.76 13.74 -18.42
CA LEU A 769 14.50 13.79 -19.17
C LEU A 769 13.96 12.38 -19.48
N PHE A 770 14.86 11.44 -19.79
CA PHE A 770 14.46 10.04 -20.01
C PHE A 770 13.94 9.41 -18.72
N SER A 771 14.62 9.62 -17.60
CA SER A 771 14.13 9.17 -16.29
C SER A 771 12.78 9.78 -15.94
N TYR A 772 12.59 11.08 -16.21
CA TYR A 772 11.31 11.79 -16.02
C TYR A 772 10.19 11.14 -16.83
N PHE A 773 10.39 10.95 -18.14
CA PHE A 773 9.37 10.34 -18.99
C PHE A 773 9.04 8.92 -18.54
N LEU A 774 10.05 8.11 -18.20
CA LEU A 774 9.83 6.74 -17.73
C LEU A 774 9.05 6.67 -16.40
N VAL A 775 9.34 7.51 -15.42
CA VAL A 775 8.57 7.51 -14.16
C VAL A 775 7.08 7.75 -14.42
N LEU A 776 6.77 8.62 -15.37
CA LEU A 776 5.42 9.05 -15.68
C LEU A 776 4.66 8.16 -16.69
N THR A 777 5.34 7.33 -17.48
CA THR A 777 4.66 6.53 -18.51
C THR A 777 5.01 5.03 -18.53
N ASN A 778 6.05 4.59 -17.83
CA ASN A 778 6.50 3.20 -17.85
C ASN A 778 5.52 2.28 -17.10
N SER A 779 5.25 1.11 -17.65
CA SER A 779 4.33 0.12 -17.07
C SER A 779 4.76 -0.49 -15.72
N SER A 780 6.04 -0.41 -15.37
CA SER A 780 6.68 -1.20 -14.29
C SER A 780 7.47 -0.37 -13.29
N ILE A 781 8.13 0.71 -13.73
CA ILE A 781 8.96 1.56 -12.86
C ILE A 781 8.11 2.30 -11.83
N GLY A 782 8.51 2.24 -10.57
CA GLY A 782 7.71 2.74 -9.45
C GLY A 782 6.44 1.92 -9.17
N ILE A 783 6.11 0.95 -10.03
CA ILE A 783 4.89 0.13 -9.90
C ILE A 783 5.19 -1.27 -9.38
N GLU A 784 6.08 -2.04 -10.01
CA GLU A 784 6.33 -3.44 -9.64
C GLU A 784 7.83 -3.72 -9.58
N ARG A 785 8.51 -3.56 -10.72
CA ARG A 785 9.93 -3.87 -10.88
C ARG A 785 10.64 -2.77 -11.65
N GLU A 786 11.91 -2.57 -11.29
CA GLU A 786 12.78 -1.56 -11.87
C GLU A 786 13.40 -2.05 -13.19
N GLN A 787 12.53 -2.27 -14.17
CA GLN A 787 12.86 -2.74 -15.52
C GLN A 787 12.00 -2.02 -16.55
N SER A 788 12.47 -1.98 -17.80
CA SER A 788 11.71 -1.43 -18.93
C SER A 788 11.58 -2.43 -20.07
N HIS A 789 10.39 -2.48 -20.68
CA HIS A 789 10.16 -3.17 -21.94
C HIS A 789 10.60 -2.30 -23.11
N ASP A 790 10.92 -2.93 -24.24
CA ASP A 790 11.48 -2.23 -25.39
C ASP A 790 10.46 -1.26 -26.00
N LYS A 791 9.48 -1.80 -26.74
CA LYS A 791 8.55 -1.00 -27.55
C LYS A 791 7.68 -0.04 -26.73
N ASP A 792 7.04 -0.54 -25.69
CA ASP A 792 6.01 0.22 -24.97
C ASP A 792 6.56 1.11 -23.85
N ASP A 793 7.77 0.85 -23.37
CA ASP A 793 8.41 1.67 -22.34
C ASP A 793 9.59 2.49 -22.91
N LYS A 794 10.80 1.92 -23.00
CA LYS A 794 12.00 2.73 -23.30
C LYS A 794 12.08 3.25 -24.74
N PHE A 795 11.42 2.59 -25.69
CA PHE A 795 11.36 3.05 -27.08
C PHE A 795 10.08 3.84 -27.39
N SER A 796 9.16 3.99 -26.43
CA SER A 796 8.03 4.91 -26.56
C SER A 796 8.39 6.36 -26.20
N VAL A 797 9.59 6.57 -25.66
CA VAL A 797 10.14 7.91 -25.41
C VAL A 797 10.24 8.66 -26.74
N PRO A 798 9.79 9.91 -26.82
CA PRO A 798 9.90 10.72 -28.02
C PRO A 798 11.35 11.03 -28.37
N LEU A 799 11.66 11.16 -29.65
CA LEU A 799 12.99 11.49 -30.16
C LEU A 799 12.92 12.68 -31.13
N ILE A 800 13.79 13.65 -30.91
CA ILE A 800 14.01 14.79 -31.80
C ILE A 800 15.36 14.57 -32.50
N GLU A 801 15.34 14.56 -33.83
CA GLU A 801 16.58 14.47 -34.64
C GLU A 801 17.41 15.74 -34.47
N SER A 802 18.73 15.58 -34.47
CA SER A 802 19.67 16.70 -34.45
C SER A 802 20.93 16.34 -35.21
N ASN A 803 21.52 17.32 -35.89
CA ASN A 803 22.85 17.19 -36.48
C ASN A 803 23.94 17.72 -35.52
N ASN A 804 23.60 17.97 -34.25
CA ASN A 804 24.54 18.52 -33.29
C ASN A 804 25.62 17.49 -32.90
N ILE A 805 26.85 17.73 -33.36
CA ILE A 805 28.05 16.92 -33.08
C ILE A 805 28.43 16.93 -31.59
N GLU A 806 27.90 17.89 -30.83
CA GLU A 806 28.19 18.09 -29.41
C GLU A 806 27.97 16.84 -28.54
N PHE A 807 26.93 16.05 -28.81
CA PHE A 807 26.66 14.81 -28.06
C PHE A 807 27.78 13.81 -28.23
N LYS A 808 28.20 13.55 -29.48
CA LYS A 808 29.29 12.61 -29.81
C LYS A 808 30.58 13.03 -29.10
N THR A 809 30.93 14.31 -29.15
CA THR A 809 32.16 14.82 -28.51
C THR A 809 32.15 14.61 -27.00
N LYS A 810 31.05 14.96 -26.32
CA LYS A 810 30.94 14.80 -24.86
C LYS A 810 30.88 13.35 -24.42
N ILE A 811 30.16 12.50 -25.16
CA ILE A 811 30.10 11.05 -24.90
C ILE A 811 31.51 10.46 -24.96
N ASN A 812 32.29 10.79 -26.00
CA ASN A 812 33.66 10.31 -26.13
C ASN A 812 34.56 10.79 -24.98
N GLN A 813 34.38 12.01 -24.48
CA GLN A 813 35.09 12.51 -23.30
C GLN A 813 34.72 11.72 -22.04
N ILE A 814 33.43 11.47 -21.81
CA ILE A 814 32.95 10.66 -20.68
C ILE A 814 33.53 9.25 -20.74
N SER A 815 33.48 8.58 -21.90
CA SER A 815 34.01 7.23 -22.03
C SER A 815 35.50 7.15 -21.75
N LYS A 816 36.30 8.14 -22.17
CA LYS A 816 37.73 8.22 -21.83
C LYS A 816 37.96 8.37 -20.33
N LEU A 817 37.22 9.26 -19.69
CA LEU A 817 37.33 9.48 -18.24
C LEU A 817 36.90 8.26 -17.42
N ILE A 818 35.89 7.50 -17.87
CA ILE A 818 35.48 6.26 -17.19
C ILE A 818 36.58 5.19 -17.29
N ILE A 819 37.27 5.09 -18.42
CA ILE A 819 38.42 4.17 -18.57
C ILE A 819 39.52 4.56 -17.57
N GLU A 820 39.88 5.85 -17.52
CA GLU A 820 40.85 6.37 -16.55
C GLU A 820 40.42 6.13 -15.09
N GLU A 821 39.14 6.34 -14.77
CA GLU A 821 38.60 6.09 -13.42
C GLU A 821 38.75 4.61 -13.01
N ASN A 822 38.49 3.69 -13.95
CA ASN A 822 38.54 2.25 -13.72
C ASN A 822 39.97 1.72 -13.54
N GLU A 823 40.98 2.39 -14.12
CA GLU A 823 42.40 2.06 -13.92
C GLU A 823 42.90 2.43 -12.51
N ILE A 824 42.22 3.36 -11.82
CA ILE A 824 42.60 3.79 -10.47
C ILE A 824 41.93 2.90 -9.41
N THR A 825 42.69 2.01 -8.78
CA THR A 825 42.18 1.07 -7.78
C THR A 825 41.69 1.73 -6.49
N PHE A 826 42.45 2.69 -5.95
CA PHE A 826 42.17 3.33 -4.65
C PHE A 826 41.37 4.65 -4.81
N GLU A 827 40.65 5.07 -3.77
CA GLU A 827 40.03 6.39 -3.74
C GLU A 827 41.10 7.46 -3.54
N THR A 828 41.58 8.03 -4.66
CA THR A 828 42.56 9.10 -4.70
C THR A 828 41.90 10.44 -5.03
N PHE A 829 42.62 11.54 -4.79
CA PHE A 829 42.17 12.88 -5.20
C PHE A 829 41.86 12.94 -6.70
N ARG A 830 42.71 12.34 -7.56
CA ARG A 830 42.48 12.28 -9.01
C ARG A 830 41.22 11.50 -9.36
N LYS A 831 40.94 10.38 -8.69
CA LYS A 831 39.70 9.62 -8.91
C LYS A 831 38.46 10.46 -8.56
N GLN A 832 38.52 11.24 -7.49
CA GLN A 832 37.45 12.16 -7.12
C GLN A 832 37.29 13.31 -8.13
N GLU A 833 38.39 13.83 -8.65
CA GLU A 833 38.40 14.85 -9.72
C GLU A 833 37.76 14.32 -11.01
N ILE A 834 38.14 13.13 -11.47
CA ILE A 834 37.54 12.46 -12.64
C ILE A 834 36.03 12.29 -12.46
N LYS A 835 35.59 11.83 -11.27
CA LYS A 835 34.15 11.70 -10.97
C LYS A 835 33.43 13.05 -11.09
N ASN A 836 34.05 14.14 -10.64
CA ASN A 836 33.51 15.49 -10.78
C ASN A 836 33.47 15.95 -12.25
N GLU A 837 34.53 15.70 -13.03
CA GLU A 837 34.57 16.01 -14.46
C GLU A 837 33.47 15.26 -15.23
N ILE A 838 33.29 13.96 -14.95
CA ILE A 838 32.20 13.15 -15.51
C ILE A 838 30.84 13.74 -15.15
N ALA A 839 30.64 14.16 -13.89
CA ALA A 839 29.39 14.79 -13.45
C ALA A 839 29.11 16.11 -14.20
N VAL A 840 30.13 16.96 -14.39
CA VAL A 840 30.03 18.20 -15.17
C VAL A 840 29.65 17.91 -16.62
N LEU A 841 30.26 16.90 -17.26
CA LEU A 841 29.94 16.52 -18.64
C LEU A 841 28.52 15.97 -18.76
N LYS A 842 28.05 15.16 -17.79
CA LYS A 842 26.66 14.69 -17.74
C LYS A 842 25.67 15.85 -17.62
N ASN A 843 25.96 16.85 -16.79
CA ASN A 843 25.13 18.06 -16.70
C ASN A 843 25.09 18.84 -18.01
N LYS A 844 26.22 18.95 -18.73
CA LYS A 844 26.24 19.56 -20.07
C LYS A 844 25.40 18.77 -21.08
N ILE A 845 25.42 17.42 -21.02
CA ILE A 845 24.55 16.58 -21.84
C ILE A 845 23.08 16.82 -21.50
N ASN A 846 22.70 16.86 -20.21
CA ASN A 846 21.32 17.17 -19.80
C ASN A 846 20.87 18.53 -20.34
N ASN A 847 21.69 19.58 -20.23
CA ASN A 847 21.38 20.90 -20.77
C ASN A 847 21.22 20.89 -22.30
N ALA A 848 22.08 20.16 -23.02
CA ALA A 848 21.94 19.99 -24.46
C ALA A 848 20.65 19.25 -24.84
N ILE A 849 20.24 18.24 -24.06
CA ILE A 849 18.94 17.57 -24.21
C ILE A 849 17.79 18.56 -23.91
N TYR A 850 17.87 19.35 -22.85
CA TYR A 850 16.82 20.33 -22.52
C TYR A 850 16.63 21.37 -23.63
N ASN A 851 17.72 21.82 -24.25
CA ASN A 851 17.66 22.73 -25.38
C ASN A 851 17.10 22.04 -26.64
N LEU A 852 17.46 20.77 -26.87
CA LEU A 852 16.96 19.99 -28.02
C LEU A 852 15.43 19.82 -27.97
N TYR A 853 14.85 19.69 -26.78
CA TYR A 853 13.40 19.53 -26.58
C TYR A 853 12.68 20.85 -26.26
N ASP A 854 13.41 21.97 -26.29
CA ASP A 854 12.92 23.31 -25.98
C ASP A 854 12.15 23.34 -24.65
N LEU A 855 12.80 22.88 -23.57
CA LEU A 855 12.18 22.88 -22.25
C LEU A 855 12.13 24.30 -21.67
N SER A 856 10.92 24.70 -21.30
CA SER A 856 10.68 25.87 -20.46
C SER A 856 11.31 25.73 -19.07
N ILE A 857 11.40 26.83 -18.34
CA ILE A 857 11.91 26.82 -16.94
C ILE A 857 11.04 25.92 -16.07
N THR A 858 9.71 26.03 -16.18
CA THR A 858 8.76 25.17 -15.46
C THR A 858 8.97 23.69 -15.76
N GLU A 859 9.17 23.31 -17.02
CA GLU A 859 9.42 21.90 -17.38
C GLU A 859 10.77 21.40 -16.87
N LYS A 860 11.81 22.24 -16.86
CA LYS A 860 13.10 21.91 -16.22
C LYS A 860 12.94 21.65 -14.73
N ASP A 861 12.12 22.45 -14.05
CA ASP A 861 11.83 22.26 -12.62
C ASP A 861 11.05 20.97 -12.37
N LEU A 862 10.11 20.57 -13.24
CA LEU A 862 9.42 19.27 -13.16
C LEU A 862 10.38 18.10 -13.34
N VAL A 863 11.27 18.16 -14.34
CA VAL A 863 12.32 17.15 -14.54
C VAL A 863 13.23 17.08 -13.32
N ASN A 864 13.61 18.23 -12.77
CA ASN A 864 14.44 18.29 -11.57
C ASN A 864 13.73 17.64 -10.37
N TYR A 865 12.49 18.03 -10.07
CA TYR A 865 11.69 17.48 -8.97
C TYR A 865 11.59 15.95 -9.05
N ASN A 866 11.35 15.41 -10.24
CA ASN A 866 11.31 13.97 -10.41
C ASN A 866 12.65 13.30 -10.05
N ASN A 867 13.78 13.89 -10.45
CA ASN A 867 15.11 13.31 -10.24
C ASN A 867 15.67 13.57 -8.82
N THR A 868 15.27 14.64 -8.14
CA THR A 868 15.77 15.05 -6.80
C THR A 868 14.83 14.66 -5.66
N VAL A 869 13.54 14.48 -5.93
CA VAL A 869 12.51 14.14 -4.93
C VAL A 869 11.88 12.78 -5.22
N THR A 870 11.21 12.62 -6.37
CA THR A 870 10.37 11.43 -6.65
C THR A 870 11.19 10.14 -6.73
N ILE A 871 12.26 10.12 -7.54
CA ILE A 871 13.13 8.95 -7.70
C ILE A 871 13.83 8.58 -6.38
N PRO A 872 14.43 9.53 -5.63
CA PRO A 872 14.97 9.25 -4.31
C PRO A 872 13.97 8.64 -3.32
N LEU A 873 12.71 9.07 -3.31
CA LEU A 873 11.69 8.44 -2.45
C LEU A 873 11.41 6.98 -2.85
N LEU A 874 11.38 6.69 -4.15
CA LEU A 874 11.07 5.36 -4.67
C LEU A 874 12.23 4.36 -4.55
N LYS A 875 13.47 4.79 -4.84
CA LYS A 875 14.65 3.89 -4.95
C LYS A 875 15.93 4.46 -4.35
N GLY A 876 15.87 5.60 -3.67
CA GLY A 876 17.02 6.16 -2.96
C GLY A 876 17.49 5.25 -1.83
N THR A 877 18.79 5.35 -1.51
CA THR A 877 19.32 4.86 -0.23
C THR A 877 18.67 5.63 0.93
N ASP A 878 18.77 5.13 2.16
CA ASP A 878 18.22 5.83 3.32
C ASP A 878 18.73 7.27 3.44
N VAL A 879 20.00 7.50 3.08
CA VAL A 879 20.59 8.84 3.00
C VAL A 879 19.86 9.71 1.97
N LYS A 880 19.61 9.19 0.76
CA LYS A 880 18.89 9.94 -0.28
C LYS A 880 17.45 10.22 0.13
N LYS A 881 16.76 9.26 0.75
CA LYS A 881 15.39 9.47 1.28
C LYS A 881 15.36 10.54 2.36
N LYS A 882 16.31 10.49 3.31
CA LYS A 882 16.48 11.51 4.35
C LYS A 882 16.76 12.90 3.78
N ASN A 883 17.52 12.99 2.69
CA ASN A 883 17.77 14.27 2.04
C ASN A 883 16.50 14.92 1.46
N VAL A 884 15.52 14.13 1.03
CA VAL A 884 14.24 14.64 0.51
C VAL A 884 13.41 15.31 1.61
N SER A 885 13.40 14.73 2.80
CA SER A 885 12.71 15.28 3.98
C SER A 885 13.63 16.12 4.86
N LYS A 886 14.84 16.45 4.38
CA LYS A 886 15.81 17.21 5.16
C LYS A 886 15.26 18.61 5.41
N LYS A 887 15.47 19.05 6.64
CA LYS A 887 15.25 20.43 7.05
C LYS A 887 16.09 21.39 6.23
N ILE A 888 15.43 22.42 5.71
CA ILE A 888 16.07 23.51 4.95
C ILE A 888 16.73 24.44 5.95
N ALA A 889 17.95 24.88 5.66
CA ALA A 889 18.67 25.84 6.47
C ALA A 889 18.15 27.26 6.27
N TYR A 890 18.33 28.11 7.29
CA TYR A 890 18.00 29.53 7.17
C TYR A 890 18.81 30.19 6.04
N LYS A 891 18.14 30.93 5.15
CA LYS A 891 18.73 31.56 3.94
C LYS A 891 19.29 30.59 2.90
N GLU A 892 18.70 29.41 2.76
CA GLU A 892 19.04 28.46 1.69
C GLU A 892 18.38 28.87 0.36
N SER A 893 19.11 28.69 -0.75
CA SER A 893 18.71 29.18 -2.08
C SER A 893 17.39 28.60 -2.59
N VAL A 894 17.04 27.37 -2.21
CA VAL A 894 15.79 26.72 -2.65
C VAL A 894 14.54 27.54 -2.29
N LEU A 895 14.56 28.22 -1.15
CA LEU A 895 13.46 29.10 -0.72
C LEU A 895 13.44 30.41 -1.52
N GLU A 896 14.61 30.90 -1.94
CA GLU A 896 14.71 32.05 -2.83
C GLU A 896 14.20 31.71 -4.22
N ASP A 897 14.58 30.54 -4.76
CA ASP A 897 14.11 30.03 -6.05
C ASP A 897 12.59 29.86 -6.05
N TYR A 898 12.03 29.32 -4.97
CA TYR A 898 10.58 29.21 -4.78
C TYR A 898 9.90 30.59 -4.75
N ALA A 899 10.40 31.53 -3.95
CA ALA A 899 9.85 32.88 -3.87
C ALA A 899 9.98 33.65 -5.20
N GLN A 900 11.03 33.37 -5.97
CA GLN A 900 11.31 34.02 -7.24
C GLN A 900 10.22 33.76 -8.28
N VAL A 901 9.54 32.61 -8.24
CA VAL A 901 8.40 32.31 -9.13
C VAL A 901 7.25 33.29 -8.89
N PHE A 902 6.93 33.57 -7.62
CA PHE A 902 5.92 34.58 -7.25
C PHE A 902 6.36 35.99 -7.59
N ILE A 903 7.62 36.34 -7.30
CA ILE A 903 8.20 37.65 -7.63
C ILE A 903 8.16 37.91 -9.14
N ASN A 904 8.49 36.92 -9.96
CA ASN A 904 8.47 37.04 -11.41
C ASN A 904 7.04 37.28 -11.92
N HIS A 905 6.05 36.58 -11.37
CA HIS A 905 4.66 36.75 -11.79
C HIS A 905 4.05 38.06 -11.30
N PHE A 906 4.00 38.25 -9.97
CA PHE A 906 3.31 39.37 -9.34
C PHE A 906 4.13 40.66 -9.36
N GLY A 907 5.45 40.58 -9.31
CA GLY A 907 6.32 41.75 -9.45
C GLY A 907 6.14 42.43 -10.80
N ASN A 908 5.99 41.66 -11.90
CA ASN A 908 5.71 42.23 -13.22
C ASN A 908 4.34 42.96 -13.28
N ARG A 909 3.40 42.63 -12.39
CA ARG A 909 2.06 43.20 -12.35
C ARG A 909 1.91 44.38 -11.38
N PHE A 910 2.57 44.31 -10.23
CA PHE A 910 2.39 45.29 -9.15
C PHE A 910 3.51 46.30 -9.01
N ASN A 911 4.72 46.02 -9.53
CA ASN A 911 5.83 46.96 -9.41
C ASN A 911 5.60 48.21 -10.26
N SER A 912 5.62 49.37 -9.60
CA SER A 912 5.52 50.70 -10.21
C SER A 912 6.31 51.71 -9.34
N ASP A 913 6.36 52.98 -9.72
CA ASP A 913 7.14 54.00 -9.00
C ASP A 913 6.80 54.08 -7.49
N ASN A 914 5.57 53.73 -7.10
CA ASN A 914 5.06 53.83 -5.72
C ASN A 914 4.56 52.49 -5.14
N LYS A 915 4.84 51.36 -5.79
CA LYS A 915 4.43 50.03 -5.28
C LYS A 915 5.48 48.98 -5.62
N TYR A 916 5.80 48.13 -4.66
CA TYR A 916 6.78 47.06 -4.82
C TYR A 916 6.26 45.75 -4.24
N PHE A 917 6.40 44.67 -5.00
CA PHE A 917 6.11 43.31 -4.57
C PHE A 917 7.32 42.73 -3.84
N GLU A 918 7.12 42.33 -2.59
CA GLU A 918 8.14 41.81 -1.69
C GLU A 918 7.67 40.49 -1.07
N VAL A 919 8.61 39.59 -0.80
CA VAL A 919 8.36 38.34 -0.09
C VAL A 919 9.08 38.36 1.26
N GLU A 920 8.36 38.14 2.35
CA GLU A 920 8.92 37.98 3.69
C GLU A 920 8.88 36.50 4.10
N ILE A 921 10.04 35.91 4.36
CA ILE A 921 10.19 34.51 4.78
C ILE A 921 10.43 34.47 6.29
N LEU A 922 9.45 33.94 7.03
CA LEU A 922 9.56 33.64 8.45
C LEU A 922 10.00 32.19 8.61
N TYR A 923 11.16 31.99 9.20
CA TYR A 923 11.80 30.69 9.37
C TYR A 923 11.63 30.18 10.80
N SER A 924 11.17 28.94 10.93
CA SER A 924 11.14 28.18 12.16
C SER A 924 11.83 26.82 11.99
N ASN A 925 11.98 26.06 13.07
CA ASN A 925 12.65 24.76 13.02
C ASN A 925 11.89 23.68 12.22
N HIS A 926 10.67 23.98 11.84
CA HIS A 926 9.60 23.02 11.79
C HIS A 926 8.57 23.42 10.72
N THR A 927 8.34 24.72 10.60
CA THR A 927 7.48 25.35 9.61
C THR A 927 8.21 26.52 8.97
N ILE A 928 7.90 26.82 7.71
CA ILE A 928 8.30 28.06 7.04
C ILE A 928 7.01 28.76 6.60
N LEU A 929 6.94 30.08 6.81
CA LEU A 929 5.86 30.93 6.31
C LEU A 929 6.44 31.94 5.33
N MET A 930 5.90 32.03 4.13
CA MET A 930 6.19 33.12 3.19
C MET A 930 4.98 34.05 3.08
N LYS A 931 5.18 35.33 3.37
CA LYS A 931 4.19 36.40 3.17
C LYS A 931 4.53 37.17 1.90
N PHE A 932 3.55 37.37 1.04
CA PHE A 932 3.66 38.08 -0.22
C PHE A 932 2.93 39.42 -0.12
N LYS A 933 3.67 40.52 -0.22
CA LYS A 933 3.17 41.86 0.10
C LYS A 933 3.35 42.83 -1.06
N VAL A 934 2.47 43.81 -1.15
CA VAL A 934 2.64 44.99 -2.00
C VAL A 934 2.86 46.21 -1.10
N ILE A 935 4.09 46.73 -1.06
CA ILE A 935 4.48 47.84 -0.18
C ILE A 935 4.64 49.16 -0.96
N PRO A 936 4.33 50.32 -0.36
CA PRO A 936 4.36 51.62 -1.05
C PRO A 936 5.76 52.15 -1.36
N GLN A 937 6.81 51.64 -0.69
CA GLN A 937 8.18 52.07 -0.92
C GLN A 937 9.11 50.86 -0.79
N ALA A 938 10.02 50.67 -1.75
CA ALA A 938 11.00 49.59 -1.68
C ALA A 938 11.84 49.70 -0.40
N SER A 939 12.19 48.57 0.21
CA SER A 939 13.16 48.55 1.32
C SER A 939 14.43 49.31 0.91
N LYS A 940 15.06 50.04 1.85
CA LYS A 940 16.27 50.85 1.59
C LYS A 940 17.41 50.05 0.93
N GLU A 941 17.36 48.71 1.00
CA GLU A 941 18.33 47.78 0.43
C GLU A 941 17.93 47.22 -0.97
N LYS A 942 16.81 47.63 -1.57
CA LYS A 942 16.24 47.05 -2.82
C LYS A 942 16.08 45.52 -2.80
N LYS A 943 16.03 44.89 -1.63
CA LYS A 943 15.89 43.44 -1.50
C LYS A 943 14.45 43.04 -1.74
N LYS A 944 14.21 42.11 -2.68
CA LYS A 944 12.88 41.55 -2.98
C LYS A 944 12.45 40.48 -1.97
N ILE A 945 13.39 39.97 -1.18
CA ILE A 945 13.17 38.92 -0.18
C ILE A 945 13.70 39.41 1.17
N LEU A 946 12.84 39.39 2.19
CA LEU A 946 13.18 39.65 3.60
C LEU A 946 13.17 38.35 4.39
N TRP A 947 14.03 38.25 5.40
CA TRP A 947 14.18 37.05 6.22
C TRP A 947 14.03 37.38 7.71
N LYS A 948 13.25 36.58 8.44
CA LYS A 948 13.14 36.62 9.89
C LYS A 948 13.18 35.22 10.50
N LYS A 949 13.64 35.12 11.75
CA LYS A 949 13.54 33.91 12.57
C LYS A 949 12.50 34.12 13.65
N GLU A 950 11.59 33.16 13.81
CA GLU A 950 10.57 33.15 14.87
C GLU A 950 10.53 31.77 15.54
N GLY A 951 10.10 31.73 16.80
CA GLY A 951 9.88 30.46 17.49
C GLY A 951 8.68 29.70 16.92
N ASP A 952 8.69 28.36 16.97
CA ASP A 952 7.59 27.56 16.42
C ASP A 952 6.24 27.94 17.05
N LYS A 953 6.21 28.17 18.37
CA LYS A 953 5.01 28.61 19.09
C LYS A 953 4.50 29.99 18.67
N GLU A 954 5.40 30.90 18.30
CA GLU A 954 5.03 32.25 17.85
C GLU A 954 4.45 32.22 16.43
N LEU A 955 5.06 31.41 15.56
CA LEU A 955 4.58 31.21 14.19
C LEU A 955 3.22 30.48 14.17
N LEU A 956 2.98 29.58 15.14
CA LEU A 956 1.71 28.87 15.35
C LEU A 956 0.58 29.75 15.88
N LYS A 957 0.86 30.78 16.69
CA LYS A 957 -0.18 31.76 17.08
C LYS A 957 -0.78 32.46 15.85
N ASN A 958 -0.02 32.57 14.77
CA ASN A 958 -0.47 33.15 13.51
C ASN A 958 -1.16 32.13 12.60
N ILE A 959 -1.07 30.82 12.88
CA ILE A 959 -1.51 29.74 11.97
C ILE A 959 -1.97 28.51 12.77
N SER A 960 -3.24 28.48 13.18
CA SER A 960 -3.84 27.31 13.86
C SER A 960 -4.08 26.10 12.95
N ASN A 961 -4.02 26.29 11.62
CA ASN A 961 -4.62 25.37 10.63
C ASN A 961 -3.60 24.51 9.85
N LEU A 962 -2.35 24.39 10.31
CA LEU A 962 -1.31 23.56 9.67
C LEU A 962 -1.54 22.03 9.79
N SER A 963 -2.71 21.63 10.28
CA SER A 963 -3.07 20.25 10.59
C SER A 963 -3.50 19.46 9.34
N PHE A 964 -4.01 18.27 9.57
CA PHE A 964 -4.50 17.38 8.54
C PHE A 964 -5.97 17.67 8.20
N GLU A 965 -6.32 17.71 6.90
CA GLU A 965 -7.71 17.67 6.46
C GLU A 965 -8.25 16.25 6.45
N ASN A 966 -9.45 16.08 6.99
CA ASN A 966 -10.14 14.81 6.86
C ASN A 966 -10.79 14.70 5.48
N LEU A 967 -10.23 13.87 4.59
CA LEU A 967 -10.90 13.47 3.33
C LEU A 967 -11.89 12.33 3.57
N SER A 968 -11.56 11.47 4.53
CA SER A 968 -12.40 10.39 5.06
C SER A 968 -11.75 9.84 6.32
N ASN A 969 -12.52 9.18 7.18
CA ASN A 969 -12.09 8.74 8.52
C ASN A 969 -10.73 8.04 8.63
N ASN A 970 -10.21 7.42 7.56
CA ASN A 970 -8.91 6.74 7.52
C ASN A 970 -7.85 7.38 6.62
N LEU A 971 -8.20 8.46 5.92
CA LEU A 971 -7.33 9.11 4.94
C LEU A 971 -7.35 10.63 5.12
N PHE A 972 -6.16 11.19 5.31
CA PHE A 972 -5.99 12.60 5.57
C PHE A 972 -5.09 13.26 4.54
N MET A 973 -5.39 14.51 4.25
CA MET A 973 -4.56 15.37 3.45
C MET A 973 -3.68 16.22 4.37
N GLN A 974 -2.36 16.13 4.22
CA GLN A 974 -1.47 17.09 4.85
C GLN A 974 -1.66 18.46 4.18
N LYS A 975 -2.17 19.45 4.93
CA LYS A 975 -2.42 20.78 4.39
C LYS A 975 -1.14 21.61 4.33
N ASP A 976 -0.99 22.33 3.22
CA ASP A 976 -0.26 23.59 3.21
C ASP A 976 -1.27 24.68 3.56
N VAL A 977 -0.94 25.60 4.47
CA VAL A 977 -1.87 26.70 4.81
C VAL A 977 -1.62 27.85 3.87
N LYS A 978 -2.69 28.29 3.20
CA LYS A 978 -2.68 29.46 2.34
C LYS A 978 -3.79 30.38 2.80
N GLY A 979 -3.57 31.69 2.72
CA GLY A 979 -4.57 32.65 3.14
C GLY A 979 -4.32 34.04 2.58
N PHE A 980 -5.33 34.88 2.72
CA PHE A 980 -5.30 36.29 2.36
C PHE A 980 -5.64 37.10 3.60
N GLU A 981 -4.77 38.06 3.91
CA GLU A 981 -4.95 39.11 4.90
C GLU A 981 -5.13 40.44 4.17
N GLU A 982 -5.52 41.49 4.89
CA GLU A 982 -5.76 42.82 4.31
C GLU A 982 -4.55 43.34 3.50
N ASP A 983 -3.33 43.11 4.01
CA ASP A 983 -2.10 43.67 3.45
C ASP A 983 -1.20 42.65 2.71
N PHE A 984 -1.51 41.36 2.79
CA PHE A 984 -0.67 40.31 2.21
C PHE A 984 -1.42 39.00 2.02
N PHE A 985 -0.94 38.14 1.13
CA PHE A 985 -1.31 36.73 1.11
C PHE A 985 -0.12 35.89 1.56
N TYR A 986 -0.34 34.66 1.99
CA TYR A 986 0.73 33.86 2.57
C TYR A 986 0.61 32.37 2.27
N ILE A 987 1.74 31.68 2.37
CA ILE A 987 1.83 30.22 2.32
C ILE A 987 2.71 29.69 3.45
N ALA A 988 2.21 28.69 4.17
CA ALA A 988 2.91 28.03 5.26
C ALA A 988 2.99 26.53 4.98
N LYS A 989 4.20 25.98 5.08
CA LYS A 989 4.46 24.56 4.86
C LYS A 989 5.48 24.01 5.85
N PRO A 990 5.54 22.68 6.04
CA PRO A 990 6.62 22.04 6.78
C PRO A 990 8.01 22.47 6.29
N ASN A 991 8.96 22.60 7.20
CA ASN A 991 10.36 22.89 6.87
C ASN A 991 11.06 21.61 6.36
N GLN A 992 10.70 21.19 5.15
CA GLN A 992 11.25 20.01 4.46
C GLN A 992 11.56 20.36 3.00
N TYR A 993 12.70 19.90 2.50
CA TYR A 993 13.16 20.19 1.12
C TYR A 993 12.09 19.90 0.06
N LYS A 994 11.42 18.74 0.12
CA LYS A 994 10.36 18.37 -0.83
C LYS A 994 9.21 19.38 -0.92
N SER A 995 8.83 20.01 0.19
CA SER A 995 7.66 20.91 0.27
C SER A 995 7.89 22.26 -0.39
N TRP A 996 9.15 22.67 -0.53
CA TRP A 996 9.57 23.97 -1.04
C TRP A 996 10.32 23.90 -2.37
N HIS A 997 10.21 22.79 -3.09
CA HIS A 997 10.84 22.68 -4.40
C HIS A 997 10.18 23.63 -5.42
N PRO A 998 10.94 24.32 -6.30
CA PRO A 998 10.39 25.29 -7.27
C PRO A 998 9.26 24.74 -8.15
N ALA A 999 9.33 23.47 -8.55
CA ALA A 999 8.25 22.77 -9.27
C ALA A 999 6.86 22.92 -8.62
N LEU A 1000 6.79 22.91 -7.27
CA LEU A 1000 5.52 23.06 -6.54
C LEU A 1000 5.05 24.51 -6.51
N SER A 1001 5.97 25.48 -6.55
CA SER A 1001 5.63 26.91 -6.53
C SER A 1001 4.74 27.33 -7.70
N TYR A 1002 4.84 26.67 -8.87
CA TYR A 1002 3.98 26.96 -10.01
C TYR A 1002 2.54 26.50 -9.78
N LEU A 1003 2.35 25.37 -9.09
CA LEU A 1003 1.02 24.90 -8.69
C LEU A 1003 0.43 25.82 -7.63
N ASP A 1004 1.24 26.19 -6.64
CA ASP A 1004 0.83 27.10 -5.59
C ASP A 1004 0.46 28.48 -6.15
N LEU A 1005 1.26 29.00 -7.08
CA LEU A 1005 0.99 30.25 -7.81
C LEU A 1005 -0.33 30.16 -8.60
N ALA A 1006 -0.57 29.06 -9.31
CA ALA A 1006 -1.80 28.87 -10.08
C ALA A 1006 -3.05 28.92 -9.18
N GLU A 1007 -2.97 28.38 -7.97
CA GLU A 1007 -4.06 28.47 -6.99
C GLU A 1007 -4.30 29.91 -6.54
N PHE A 1008 -3.25 30.68 -6.22
CA PHE A 1008 -3.42 32.10 -5.85
C PHE A 1008 -3.99 32.92 -7.01
N ILE A 1009 -3.63 32.61 -8.26
CA ILE A 1009 -4.21 33.26 -9.44
C ILE A 1009 -5.70 32.93 -9.58
N ASP A 1010 -6.11 31.65 -9.44
CA ASP A 1010 -7.52 31.26 -9.48
C ASP A 1010 -8.31 31.93 -8.36
N ALA A 1011 -7.77 31.91 -7.14
CA ALA A 1011 -8.33 32.53 -5.95
C ALA A 1011 -8.58 34.04 -6.15
N LEU A 1012 -7.60 34.77 -6.68
CA LEU A 1012 -7.72 36.20 -6.98
C LEU A 1012 -8.75 36.51 -8.09
N HIS A 1013 -8.96 35.61 -9.05
CA HIS A 1013 -9.98 35.77 -10.09
C HIS A 1013 -11.38 35.34 -9.63
N ASN A 1014 -11.47 34.40 -8.68
CA ASN A 1014 -12.71 33.81 -8.18
C ASN A 1014 -12.82 33.98 -6.64
N PRO A 1015 -13.02 35.21 -6.13
CA PRO A 1015 -12.96 35.51 -4.69
C PRO A 1015 -14.01 34.79 -3.84
N LYS A 1016 -15.04 34.17 -4.45
CA LYS A 1016 -16.05 33.36 -3.76
C LYS A 1016 -15.55 32.00 -3.24
N LYS A 1017 -14.36 31.52 -3.66
CA LYS A 1017 -13.83 30.21 -3.24
C LYS A 1017 -13.08 30.22 -1.90
N ILE A 1018 -12.69 31.38 -1.38
CA ILE A 1018 -11.75 31.49 -0.24
C ILE A 1018 -12.49 31.75 1.09
N GLY A 1019 -13.77 32.14 1.03
CA GLY A 1019 -14.53 32.55 2.22
C GLY A 1019 -15.15 31.41 3.05
N ASN A 1020 -14.89 30.14 2.72
CA ASN A 1020 -15.51 28.98 3.37
C ASN A 1020 -14.51 27.81 3.63
N GLU A 1021 -13.20 28.07 3.68
CA GLU A 1021 -12.21 27.07 4.13
C GLU A 1021 -11.68 27.38 5.54
#